data_AF-V9I7B7-F1
#
_entry.id   AF-V9I7B7-F1
#
_cell.length_a   1.000
_cell.length_b   1.000
_cell.length_c   1.000
_cell.angle_alpha   90.00
_cell.angle_beta   90.00
_cell.angle_gamma   90.00
#
_symmetry.space_group_name_H-M   'P 1'
#
loop_
_entity.id
_entity.type
_entity.pdbx_description
1 polymer ?
#
loop_
_entity_poly.entity_id
_entity_poly.type
_entity_poly.pdbx_seq_one_letter_code
_entity_poly.pdbx_strand_id
1 'polypeptide(L)'
;MANPPNIVKLALESICLLLEENATDWKQIRAIIMKDSFIPTIVNFNTENITDEVREKMKNRYLSNPDYNFEKVNRASMACGPLVKWATAQIEYADMLKRVEPLRDELHSLERQAETNKQKGEEVKNLIAQLEQSIASYKEEYAQLISQAQAIKADLESVQAKVDRSIALLKSLVIERERWEATSETFKSQMSTIIGDVLLSSAFLAYAGYFDQHYRQNLFSTWCQHLQHANLQFRPDIARTEYLSNPDERLRWQANALPTDDLCTENAIMLKRFNRYPLIIDPSGQATEFIMNEFKDRKITKTSFLDDSFRKNLESALRFGNPLLVQDVENYDPILNPVLNRELRRTGGRVLITLGDQDIDLSPSFVIFLSTRDPTVEFPPDICSRVTFVNFTVTRSSLQSQCLNQVLKAERPDIDEKRSDLLKLQGEFHLRLRQLEKSLLQALNDAKGKILDDDSVITTLETLKQEAADISKKVEETDKVIGEIETVSQQYMPLSQACSNMYFTMDSLNQVHFLYQYSLKMFLDVFTSVLSQNPRLSNISDYTQRLSVITSDLFSACYERVARGMLHTDRLTFALLLCRIHLKGIATESTYDSEFTFFLRGKEGVLNIRDPIMPNLSSEQQEALMRLSLRLPAFKKLREKIQENIEFNTWLQSPTPETCVPKLWDEEKPLTPTGTAMHQLLIIQAFRPDRVIAAASLVVISALGESFMAAAEAELDFASVVENELKATVPALLCSVPGFDASGRVDDLAAESGKQIASIAIGSAEGFNQADRAINMAVKAGRWVLLKNVHLAPQWLVQLEKKLHSLQPHTSFRLFLTMEINPKVPVNLLRAGRIFVFEPPPGIRANLLRTFSTVPASRMMKVPNERTL
;
A
#
# COMPACT_ATOMS: atom_id res chain seq x y z
N MET A 1 -59.19 144.89 80.47
CA MET A 1 -58.35 145.96 81.06
C MET A 1 -57.77 146.83 79.94
N ALA A 2 -57.68 148.15 80.16
CA ALA A 2 -57.21 149.10 79.14
C ALA A 2 -55.67 149.21 79.05
N ASN A 3 -54.92 148.85 80.11
CA ASN A 3 -53.46 148.64 80.07
C ASN A 3 -53.05 147.61 81.14
N PRO A 4 -52.43 146.45 80.78
CA PRO A 4 -51.98 145.43 81.73
C PRO A 4 -50.59 145.73 82.33
N PRO A 5 -50.18 145.05 83.41
CA PRO A 5 -48.82 145.11 83.94
C PRO A 5 -47.76 144.70 82.90
N ASN A 6 -46.61 145.39 82.88
CA ASN A 6 -45.59 145.21 81.84
C ASN A 6 -45.07 143.76 81.72
N ILE A 7 -45.03 143.03 82.84
CA ILE A 7 -44.62 141.63 82.92
C ILE A 7 -45.57 140.70 82.14
N VAL A 8 -46.88 141.00 82.15
CA VAL A 8 -47.88 140.23 81.40
C VAL A 8 -47.80 140.53 79.90
N LYS A 9 -47.47 141.77 79.54
CA LYS A 9 -47.23 142.15 78.14
C LYS A 9 -46.02 141.40 77.57
N LEU A 10 -44.90 141.35 78.30
CA LEU A 10 -43.70 140.60 77.91
C LEU A 10 -43.96 139.09 77.74
N ALA A 11 -44.74 138.49 78.64
CA ALA A 11 -45.16 137.08 78.54
C ALA A 11 -45.89 136.79 77.23
N LEU A 12 -46.89 137.60 76.89
CA LEU A 12 -47.71 137.38 75.70
C LEU A 12 -46.98 137.73 74.40
N GLU A 13 -46.10 138.72 74.43
CA GLU A 13 -45.26 139.09 73.29
C GLU A 13 -44.31 137.94 72.89
N SER A 14 -43.71 137.26 73.87
CA SER A 14 -42.81 136.13 73.59
C SER A 14 -43.49 134.93 72.92
N ILE A 15 -44.77 134.68 73.26
CA ILE A 15 -45.55 133.56 72.70
C ILE A 15 -45.97 133.92 71.28
N CYS A 16 -46.34 135.19 71.04
CA CYS A 16 -46.60 135.67 69.69
C CYS A 16 -45.35 135.55 68.81
N LEU A 17 -44.16 135.80 69.36
CA LEU A 17 -42.89 135.63 68.65
C LEU A 17 -42.56 134.16 68.33
N LEU A 18 -42.89 133.23 69.22
CA LEU A 18 -42.79 131.79 68.97
C LEU A 18 -43.78 131.28 67.91
N LEU A 19 -44.95 131.90 67.82
CA LEU A 19 -45.96 131.63 66.80
C LEU A 19 -45.70 132.40 65.48
N GLU A 20 -44.55 133.08 65.37
CA GLU A 20 -44.13 133.92 64.23
C GLU A 20 -45.09 135.10 63.89
N GLU A 21 -46.06 135.43 64.76
CA GLU A 21 -46.92 136.61 64.62
C GLU A 21 -46.28 137.80 65.39
N ASN A 22 -45.48 138.63 64.71
CA ASN A 22 -44.76 139.76 65.31
C ASN A 22 -45.68 140.93 65.72
N ALA A 23 -46.36 140.82 66.86
CA ALA A 23 -47.20 141.87 67.42
C ALA A 23 -46.52 142.54 68.63
N THR A 24 -46.07 143.79 68.48
CA THR A 24 -45.40 144.57 69.55
C THR A 24 -46.35 145.49 70.31
N ASP A 25 -47.52 145.78 69.74
CA ASP A 25 -48.50 146.71 70.31
C ASP A 25 -49.68 145.98 70.98
N TRP A 26 -50.13 146.45 72.14
CA TRP A 26 -51.06 145.68 72.99
C TRP A 26 -52.42 145.42 72.31
N LYS A 27 -52.86 146.33 71.44
CA LYS A 27 -54.06 146.11 70.61
C LYS A 27 -53.91 144.90 69.69
N GLN A 28 -52.73 144.70 69.10
CA GLN A 28 -52.45 143.58 68.20
C GLN A 28 -52.31 142.27 68.99
N ILE A 29 -51.59 142.27 70.10
CA ILE A 29 -51.47 141.11 70.99
C ILE A 29 -52.85 140.65 71.47
N ARG A 30 -53.74 141.58 71.85
CA ARG A 30 -55.11 141.25 72.26
C ARG A 30 -55.94 140.65 71.12
N ALA A 31 -55.77 141.13 69.89
CA ALA A 31 -56.47 140.58 68.73
C ALA A 31 -56.08 139.12 68.45
N ILE A 32 -54.79 138.79 68.63
CA ILE A 32 -54.26 137.43 68.42
C ILE A 32 -54.78 136.47 69.48
N ILE A 33 -54.78 136.88 70.75
CA ILE A 33 -55.25 136.04 71.87
C ILE A 33 -56.77 135.80 71.82
N MET A 34 -57.54 136.75 71.26
CA MET A 34 -58.99 136.62 71.09
C MET A 34 -59.39 135.75 69.89
N LYS A 35 -58.46 135.31 69.03
CA LYS A 35 -58.77 134.35 67.96
C LYS A 35 -59.12 133.00 68.60
N ASP A 36 -60.25 132.41 68.22
CA ASP A 36 -60.66 131.08 68.71
C ASP A 36 -59.61 129.98 68.40
N SER A 37 -58.75 130.22 67.40
CA SER A 37 -57.67 129.31 67.00
C SER A 37 -56.39 129.41 67.84
N PHE A 38 -56.27 130.33 68.79
CA PHE A 38 -55.02 130.54 69.53
C PHE A 38 -54.58 129.31 70.35
N ILE A 39 -55.52 128.66 71.04
CA ILE A 39 -55.21 127.49 71.89
C ILE A 39 -54.82 126.25 71.05
N PRO A 40 -55.56 125.86 69.98
CA PRO A 40 -55.15 124.76 69.10
C PRO A 40 -53.73 124.90 68.53
N THR A 41 -53.33 126.12 68.16
CA THR A 41 -52.01 126.36 67.56
C THR A 41 -50.87 126.13 68.54
N ILE A 42 -51.07 126.40 69.84
CA ILE A 42 -50.07 126.13 70.88
C ILE A 42 -49.95 124.62 71.17
N VAL A 43 -51.07 123.89 71.15
CA VAL A 43 -51.09 122.45 71.45
C VAL A 43 -50.46 121.62 70.32
N ASN A 44 -50.73 121.99 69.06
CA ASN A 44 -50.23 121.27 67.88
C ASN A 44 -48.93 121.88 67.31
N PHE A 45 -48.18 122.63 68.13
CA PHE A 45 -46.96 123.29 67.67
C PHE A 45 -45.87 122.26 67.40
N ASN A 46 -45.42 122.17 66.14
CA ASN A 46 -44.36 121.25 65.76
C ASN A 46 -42.98 121.90 65.99
N THR A 47 -42.24 121.34 66.94
CA THR A 47 -40.93 121.83 67.38
C THR A 47 -39.84 121.69 66.31
N GLU A 48 -40.03 120.81 65.31
CA GLU A 48 -39.09 120.62 64.19
C GLU A 48 -39.02 121.82 63.23
N ASN A 49 -40.04 122.68 63.23
CA ASN A 49 -40.14 123.82 62.32
C ASN A 49 -39.64 125.15 62.93
N ILE A 50 -39.12 125.16 64.17
CA ILE A 50 -38.56 126.38 64.75
C ILE A 50 -37.27 126.75 64.02
N THR A 51 -37.26 127.92 63.39
CA THR A 51 -36.06 128.44 62.72
C THR A 51 -35.00 128.87 63.74
N ASP A 52 -33.73 128.67 63.38
CA ASP A 52 -32.58 129.02 64.24
C ASP A 52 -32.62 130.51 64.67
N GLU A 53 -33.14 131.41 63.81
CA GLU A 53 -33.29 132.84 64.10
C GLU A 53 -34.30 133.15 65.21
N VAL A 54 -35.46 132.47 65.21
CA VAL A 54 -36.51 132.66 66.24
C VAL A 54 -36.03 132.08 67.58
N ARG A 55 -35.30 130.96 67.55
CA ARG A 55 -34.69 130.34 68.73
C ARG A 55 -33.68 131.27 69.42
N GLU A 56 -32.78 131.88 68.65
CA GLU A 56 -31.78 132.82 69.19
C GLU A 56 -32.41 134.11 69.73
N LYS A 57 -33.40 134.67 69.00
CA LYS A 57 -34.12 135.88 69.45
C LYS A 57 -34.87 135.63 70.76
N MET A 58 -35.49 134.46 70.94
CA MET A 58 -36.14 134.10 72.20
C MET A 58 -35.16 133.89 73.35
N LYS A 59 -34.02 133.23 73.11
CA LYS A 59 -32.95 133.03 74.12
C LYS A 59 -32.40 134.37 74.60
N ASN A 60 -32.04 135.27 73.67
CA ASN A 60 -31.36 136.52 74.00
C ASN A 60 -32.30 137.59 74.58
N ARG A 61 -33.53 137.71 74.07
CA ARG A 61 -34.43 138.83 74.43
C ARG A 61 -35.34 138.55 75.63
N TYR A 62 -35.77 137.30 75.82
CA TYR A 62 -36.74 136.94 76.85
C TYR A 62 -36.16 136.00 77.92
N LEU A 63 -35.57 134.86 77.54
CA LEU A 63 -35.03 133.88 78.49
C LEU A 63 -33.82 134.39 79.30
N SER A 64 -33.11 135.39 78.79
CA SER A 64 -31.99 136.03 79.50
C SER A 64 -32.42 137.16 80.46
N ASN A 65 -33.71 137.54 80.48
CA ASN A 65 -34.22 138.64 81.32
C ASN A 65 -34.67 138.14 82.72
N PRO A 66 -34.12 138.66 83.84
CA PRO A 66 -34.44 138.20 85.20
C PRO A 66 -35.89 138.40 85.66
N ASP A 67 -36.65 139.27 84.99
CA ASP A 67 -38.07 139.49 85.27
C ASP A 67 -39.00 138.57 84.47
N TYR A 68 -38.46 137.88 83.47
CA TYR A 68 -39.15 136.92 82.62
C TYR A 68 -38.97 135.50 83.18
N ASN A 69 -39.62 135.21 84.30
CA ASN A 69 -39.66 133.87 84.89
C ASN A 69 -41.08 133.45 85.24
N PHE A 70 -41.30 132.15 85.35
CA PHE A 70 -42.61 131.60 85.66
C PHE A 70 -43.19 132.19 86.95
N GLU A 71 -42.41 132.24 88.04
CA GLU A 71 -42.92 132.63 89.36
C GLU A 71 -43.39 134.09 89.45
N LYS A 72 -42.64 135.04 88.85
CA LYS A 72 -42.97 136.47 88.83
C LYS A 72 -44.14 136.76 87.89
N VAL A 73 -44.15 136.14 86.70
CA VAL A 73 -45.26 136.31 85.73
C VAL A 73 -46.55 135.71 86.28
N ASN A 74 -46.48 134.55 86.93
CA ASN A 74 -47.63 133.86 87.52
C ASN A 74 -48.24 134.65 88.70
N ARG A 75 -47.41 135.36 89.49
CA ARG A 75 -47.88 136.30 90.52
C ARG A 75 -48.67 137.47 89.95
N ALA A 76 -48.28 137.97 88.78
CA ALA A 76 -48.96 139.07 88.10
C ALA A 76 -50.19 138.62 87.29
N SER A 77 -50.17 137.40 86.75
CA SER A 77 -51.30 136.77 86.05
C SER A 77 -51.17 135.25 86.08
N MET A 78 -52.10 134.59 86.77
CA MET A 78 -52.10 133.12 86.88
C MET A 78 -52.27 132.39 85.55
N ALA A 79 -52.85 133.05 84.53
CA ALA A 79 -53.05 132.46 83.21
C ALA A 79 -51.81 132.53 82.32
N CYS A 80 -50.92 133.53 82.52
CA CYS A 80 -49.77 133.74 81.65
C CYS A 80 -48.53 132.96 82.10
N GLY A 81 -48.44 132.55 83.38
CA GLY A 81 -47.33 131.74 83.89
C GLY A 81 -47.08 130.46 83.08
N PRO A 82 -48.08 129.56 82.91
CA PRO A 82 -47.90 128.28 82.22
C PRO A 82 -47.40 128.42 80.77
N LEU A 83 -47.83 129.47 80.07
CA LEU A 83 -47.44 129.71 78.67
C LEU A 83 -45.95 130.06 78.54
N VAL A 84 -45.39 130.77 79.52
CA VAL A 84 -43.94 131.04 79.57
C VAL A 84 -43.15 129.73 79.73
N LYS A 85 -43.63 128.80 80.56
CA LYS A 85 -42.97 127.49 80.76
C LYS A 85 -42.99 126.62 79.50
N TRP A 86 -44.10 126.65 78.74
CA TRP A 86 -44.20 125.98 77.45
C TRP A 86 -43.20 126.53 76.44
N ALA A 87 -43.10 127.86 76.34
CA ALA A 87 -42.15 128.52 75.43
C ALA A 87 -40.69 128.12 75.71
N THR A 88 -40.32 127.95 76.98
CA THR A 88 -38.98 127.49 77.37
C THR A 88 -38.70 126.05 76.92
N ALA A 89 -39.64 125.13 77.13
CA ALA A 89 -39.47 123.71 76.82
C ALA A 89 -39.34 123.43 75.30
N GLN A 90 -40.08 124.17 74.47
CA GLN A 90 -40.02 124.01 73.01
C GLN A 90 -38.62 124.35 72.45
N ILE A 91 -37.96 125.35 73.02
CA ILE A 91 -36.62 125.76 72.59
C ILE A 91 -35.54 124.74 72.97
N GLU A 92 -35.68 124.06 74.11
CA GLU A 92 -34.73 123.01 74.52
C GLU A 92 -34.83 121.74 73.68
N TYR A 93 -36.05 121.33 73.30
CA TYR A 93 -36.26 120.14 72.47
C TYR A 93 -35.71 120.31 71.05
N ALA A 94 -35.84 121.50 70.45
CA ALA A 94 -35.27 121.80 69.14
C ALA A 94 -33.73 121.67 69.10
N ASP A 95 -33.02 121.90 70.20
CA ASP A 95 -31.55 121.74 70.27
C ASP A 95 -31.11 120.26 70.22
N MET A 96 -31.90 119.34 70.77
CA MET A 96 -31.56 117.90 70.78
C MET A 96 -31.71 117.25 69.41
N LEU A 97 -32.74 117.65 68.66
CA LEU A 97 -33.10 117.04 67.37
C LEU A 97 -31.98 117.17 66.32
N LYS A 98 -31.32 118.33 66.28
CA LYS A 98 -30.19 118.62 65.37
C LYS A 98 -28.95 117.77 65.63
N ARG A 99 -28.85 117.10 66.79
CA ARG A 99 -27.66 116.34 67.19
C ARG A 99 -27.68 114.86 66.77
N VAL A 100 -28.84 114.32 66.36
CA VAL A 100 -29.04 112.86 66.15
C VAL A 100 -29.17 112.46 64.66
N GLU A 101 -29.27 113.43 63.75
CA GLU A 101 -29.51 113.23 62.31
C GLU A 101 -28.45 112.36 61.58
N PRO A 102 -27.13 112.47 61.83
CA PRO A 102 -26.11 111.73 61.06
C PRO A 102 -26.15 110.21 61.20
N LEU A 103 -26.57 109.68 62.35
CA LEU A 103 -26.60 108.22 62.59
C LEU A 103 -27.72 107.51 61.83
N ARG A 104 -28.73 108.24 61.40
CA ARG A 104 -29.93 107.67 60.76
C ARG A 104 -29.70 107.37 59.28
N ASP A 105 -28.86 108.14 58.62
CA ASP A 105 -28.51 107.95 57.20
C ASP A 105 -27.59 106.75 56.98
N GLU A 106 -26.68 106.48 57.93
CA GLU A 106 -25.71 105.38 57.80
C GLU A 106 -26.39 104.00 57.82
N LEU A 107 -27.41 103.82 58.67
CA LEU A 107 -28.16 102.57 58.83
C LEU A 107 -28.91 102.16 57.55
N HIS A 108 -29.50 103.14 56.85
CA HIS A 108 -30.21 102.89 55.58
C HIS A 108 -29.28 102.47 54.43
N SER A 109 -27.99 102.82 54.49
CA SER A 109 -27.04 102.47 53.43
C SER A 109 -26.64 100.99 53.49
N LEU A 110 -26.51 100.42 54.69
CA LEU A 110 -26.06 99.05 54.93
C LEU A 110 -27.14 98.01 54.59
N GLU A 111 -28.42 98.31 54.89
CA GLU A 111 -29.54 97.43 54.52
C GLU A 111 -29.63 97.20 53.01
N ARG A 112 -29.40 98.26 52.22
CA ARG A 112 -29.47 98.20 50.75
C ARG A 112 -28.35 97.31 50.16
N GLN A 113 -27.17 97.30 50.76
CA GLN A 113 -26.05 96.48 50.30
C GLN A 113 -26.26 94.99 50.60
N ALA A 114 -26.85 94.65 51.75
CA ALA A 114 -27.12 93.26 52.12
C ALA A 114 -28.11 92.58 51.17
N GLU A 115 -29.15 93.30 50.74
CA GLU A 115 -30.18 92.78 49.84
C GLU A 115 -29.63 92.48 48.43
N THR A 116 -28.74 93.34 47.93
CA THR A 116 -28.10 93.16 46.62
C THR A 116 -27.21 91.90 46.56
N ASN A 117 -26.49 91.59 47.65
CA ASN A 117 -25.64 90.40 47.72
C ASN A 117 -26.43 89.09 47.82
N LYS A 118 -27.62 89.11 48.42
CA LYS A 118 -28.48 87.93 48.55
C LYS A 118 -29.00 87.48 47.17
N GLN A 119 -29.41 88.42 46.32
CA GLN A 119 -29.88 88.14 44.96
C GLN A 119 -28.79 87.48 44.09
N LYS A 120 -27.55 88.01 44.13
CA LYS A 120 -26.41 87.41 43.40
C LYS A 120 -26.10 85.98 43.85
N GLY A 121 -26.30 85.66 45.13
CA GLY A 121 -26.11 84.32 45.66
C GLY A 121 -27.13 83.30 45.14
N GLU A 122 -28.36 83.72 44.89
CA GLU A 122 -29.42 82.87 44.33
C GLU A 122 -29.19 82.60 42.82
N GLU A 123 -28.76 83.61 42.06
CA GLU A 123 -28.43 83.44 40.64
C GLU A 123 -27.31 82.40 40.41
N VAL A 124 -26.23 82.47 41.19
CA VAL A 124 -25.11 81.52 41.08
C VAL A 124 -25.53 80.10 41.46
N LYS A 125 -26.40 79.92 42.47
CA LYS A 125 -26.94 78.60 42.83
C LYS A 125 -27.77 77.99 41.71
N ASN A 126 -28.60 78.78 41.05
CA ASN A 126 -29.41 78.32 39.92
C ASN A 126 -28.53 77.91 38.73
N LEU A 127 -27.44 78.64 38.46
CA LEU A 127 -26.50 78.29 37.41
C LEU A 127 -25.77 76.96 37.69
N ILE A 128 -25.37 76.73 38.95
CA ILE A 128 -24.75 75.46 39.36
C ILE A 128 -25.71 74.29 39.16
N ALA A 129 -26.98 74.44 39.54
CA ALA A 129 -27.97 73.38 39.34
C ALA A 129 -28.18 73.03 37.85
N GLN A 130 -28.18 74.03 36.96
CA GLN A 130 -28.25 73.81 35.50
C GLN A 130 -27.01 73.10 34.95
N LEU A 131 -25.83 73.46 35.44
CA LEU A 131 -24.57 72.83 35.04
C LEU A 131 -24.48 71.38 35.53
N GLU A 132 -24.92 71.09 36.75
CA GLU A 132 -24.99 69.72 37.27
C GLU A 132 -25.96 68.85 36.46
N GLN A 133 -27.12 69.41 36.08
CA GLN A 133 -28.10 68.71 35.24
C GLN A 133 -27.55 68.42 33.83
N SER A 134 -26.84 69.37 33.21
CA SER A 134 -26.21 69.15 31.92
C SER A 134 -25.05 68.15 31.99
N ILE A 135 -24.22 68.18 33.03
CA ILE A 135 -23.17 67.17 33.26
C ILE A 135 -23.79 65.77 33.44
N ALA A 136 -24.91 65.65 34.14
CA ALA A 136 -25.61 64.38 34.28
C ALA A 136 -26.08 63.83 32.91
N SER A 137 -26.67 64.69 32.07
CA SER A 137 -27.09 64.30 30.72
C SER A 137 -25.92 63.86 29.84
N TYR A 138 -24.79 64.59 29.86
CA TYR A 138 -23.61 64.21 29.08
C TYR A 138 -22.94 62.93 29.58
N LYS A 139 -22.97 62.65 30.89
CA LYS A 139 -22.48 61.37 31.42
C LYS A 139 -23.30 60.19 30.92
N GLU A 140 -24.62 60.37 30.81
CA GLU A 140 -25.52 59.34 30.31
C GLU A 140 -25.31 59.09 28.81
N GLU A 141 -25.22 60.15 28.00
CA GLU A 141 -24.87 60.05 26.57
C GLU A 141 -23.49 59.41 26.35
N TYR A 142 -22.49 59.81 27.14
CA TYR A 142 -21.14 59.26 27.05
C TYR A 142 -21.10 57.77 27.42
N ALA A 143 -21.87 57.35 28.43
CA ALA A 143 -22.00 55.94 28.79
C ALA A 143 -22.67 55.12 27.67
N GLN A 144 -23.70 55.67 27.01
CA GLN A 144 -24.33 55.04 25.84
C GLN A 144 -23.36 54.91 24.67
N LEU A 145 -22.59 55.97 24.36
CA LEU A 145 -21.59 55.95 23.30
C LEU A 145 -20.45 54.96 23.57
N ILE A 146 -19.99 54.84 24.82
CA ILE A 146 -18.99 53.82 25.20
C ILE A 146 -19.56 52.42 25.04
N SER A 147 -20.79 52.18 25.50
CA SER A 147 -21.45 50.88 25.35
C SER A 147 -21.60 50.51 23.87
N GLN A 148 -22.00 51.45 23.02
CA GLN A 148 -22.08 51.25 21.57
C GLN A 148 -20.70 50.99 20.96
N ALA A 149 -19.66 51.75 21.35
CA ALA A 149 -18.31 51.55 20.86
C ALA A 149 -17.74 50.19 21.28
N GLN A 150 -17.99 49.74 22.51
CA GLN A 150 -17.62 48.40 22.98
C GLN A 150 -18.39 47.30 22.26
N ALA A 151 -19.69 47.47 22.03
CA ALA A 151 -20.50 46.53 21.26
C ALA A 151 -19.98 46.41 19.83
N ILE A 152 -19.74 47.54 19.15
CA ILE A 152 -19.16 47.56 17.80
C ILE A 152 -17.78 46.91 17.78
N LYS A 153 -16.93 47.17 18.79
CA LYS A 153 -15.60 46.57 18.87
C LYS A 153 -15.67 45.04 19.05
N ALA A 154 -16.55 44.56 19.92
CA ALA A 154 -16.78 43.13 20.11
C ALA A 154 -17.34 42.47 18.84
N ASP A 155 -18.25 43.14 18.14
CA ASP A 155 -18.76 42.69 16.85
C ASP A 155 -17.65 42.65 15.80
N LEU A 156 -16.77 43.65 15.76
CA LEU A 156 -15.62 43.71 14.86
C LEU A 156 -14.65 42.56 15.11
N GLU A 157 -14.31 42.27 16.38
CA GLU A 157 -13.47 41.14 16.76
C GLU A 157 -14.13 39.80 16.38
N SER A 158 -15.45 39.67 16.58
CA SER A 158 -16.21 38.48 16.17
C SER A 158 -16.20 38.29 14.65
N VAL A 159 -16.40 39.36 13.89
CA VAL A 159 -16.38 39.33 12.41
C VAL A 159 -14.98 39.03 11.90
N GLN A 160 -13.94 39.64 12.48
CA GLN A 160 -12.54 39.36 12.12
C GLN A 160 -12.21 37.88 12.34
N ALA A 161 -12.56 37.32 13.50
CA ALA A 161 -12.36 35.90 13.77
C ALA A 161 -13.13 34.97 12.81
N LYS A 162 -14.31 35.39 12.32
CA LYS A 162 -15.07 34.67 11.29
C LYS A 162 -14.41 34.76 9.91
N VAL A 163 -13.87 35.93 9.57
CA VAL A 163 -13.12 36.14 8.32
C VAL A 163 -11.86 35.27 8.30
N ASP A 164 -11.06 35.31 9.37
CA ASP A 164 -9.84 34.52 9.48
C ASP A 164 -10.14 33.01 9.38
N ARG A 165 -11.20 32.54 10.07
CA ARG A 165 -11.69 31.14 9.94
C ARG A 165 -12.13 30.81 8.51
N SER A 166 -12.83 31.72 7.84
CA SER A 166 -13.28 31.51 6.46
C SER A 166 -12.10 31.41 5.47
N ILE A 167 -11.06 32.22 5.65
CA ILE A 167 -9.86 32.19 4.81
C ILE A 167 -9.11 30.88 5.01
N ALA A 168 -8.94 30.43 6.26
CA ALA A 168 -8.31 29.15 6.57
C ALA A 168 -9.08 27.96 5.97
N LEU A 169 -10.41 27.95 6.12
CA LEU A 169 -11.29 26.92 5.56
C LEU A 169 -11.27 26.92 4.02
N LEU A 170 -11.31 28.08 3.37
CA LEU A 170 -11.20 28.17 1.91
C LEU A 170 -9.85 27.64 1.44
N LYS A 171 -8.76 28.05 2.09
CA LYS A 171 -7.42 27.59 1.72
C LYS A 171 -7.27 26.07 1.90
N SER A 172 -7.92 25.47 2.91
CA SER A 172 -7.89 24.03 3.12
C SER A 172 -8.70 23.28 2.06
N LEU A 173 -9.91 23.76 1.75
CA LEU A 173 -10.84 23.13 0.80
C LEU A 173 -10.43 23.31 -0.66
N VAL A 174 -9.65 24.34 -1.01
CA VAL A 174 -9.17 24.51 -2.40
C VAL A 174 -8.33 23.33 -2.87
N ILE A 175 -7.46 22.79 -2.01
CA ILE A 175 -6.61 21.62 -2.35
C ILE A 175 -7.47 20.38 -2.55
N GLU A 176 -8.46 20.15 -1.67
CA GLU A 176 -9.40 19.02 -1.82
C GLU A 176 -10.29 19.19 -3.06
N ARG A 177 -10.70 20.42 -3.38
CA ARG A 177 -11.42 20.72 -4.62
C ARG A 177 -10.59 20.35 -5.84
N GLU A 178 -9.34 20.80 -5.92
CA GLU A 178 -8.42 20.47 -7.03
C GLU A 178 -8.20 18.95 -7.13
N ARG A 179 -8.03 18.26 -5.99
CA ARG A 179 -7.91 16.81 -5.94
C ARG A 179 -9.17 16.10 -6.44
N TRP A 180 -10.36 16.52 -5.98
CA TRP A 180 -11.63 15.96 -6.44
C TRP A 180 -11.91 16.28 -7.90
N GLU A 181 -11.49 17.45 -8.38
CA GLU A 181 -11.58 17.84 -9.79
C GLU A 181 -10.68 16.93 -10.65
N ALA A 182 -9.42 16.74 -10.26
CA ALA A 182 -8.52 15.78 -10.92
C ALA A 182 -9.06 14.33 -10.86
N THR A 183 -9.62 13.93 -9.72
CA THR A 183 -10.22 12.59 -9.56
C THR A 183 -11.48 12.45 -10.42
N SER A 184 -12.30 13.50 -10.52
CA SER A 184 -13.49 13.57 -11.37
C SER A 184 -13.13 13.52 -12.85
N GLU A 185 -12.09 14.22 -13.27
CA GLU A 185 -11.53 14.11 -14.64
C GLU A 185 -11.03 12.69 -14.92
N THR A 186 -10.35 12.07 -13.94
CA THR A 186 -9.91 10.67 -14.04
C THR A 186 -11.10 9.72 -14.12
N PHE A 187 -12.16 9.93 -13.35
CA PHE A 187 -13.40 9.15 -13.46
C PHE A 187 -14.09 9.36 -14.80
N LYS A 188 -14.08 10.59 -15.33
CA LYS A 188 -14.68 10.90 -16.63
C LYS A 188 -13.92 10.21 -17.76
N SER A 189 -12.60 10.16 -17.70
CA SER A 189 -11.78 9.41 -18.67
C SER A 189 -11.96 7.90 -18.52
N GLN A 190 -12.04 7.38 -17.28
CA GLN A 190 -12.37 5.97 -17.05
C GLN A 190 -13.77 5.60 -17.55
N MET A 191 -14.74 6.50 -17.39
CA MET A 191 -16.11 6.29 -17.87
C MET A 191 -16.20 6.31 -19.39
N SER A 192 -15.36 7.09 -20.08
CA SER A 192 -15.31 7.07 -21.55
C SER A 192 -14.68 5.79 -22.09
N THR A 193 -13.75 5.17 -21.36
CA THR A 193 -13.07 3.91 -21.76
C THR A 193 -13.74 2.63 -21.23
N ILE A 194 -14.72 2.74 -20.32
CA ILE A 194 -15.27 1.59 -19.58
C ILE A 194 -15.81 0.47 -20.49
N ILE A 195 -16.42 0.84 -21.63
CA ILE A 195 -17.00 -0.13 -22.56
C ILE A 195 -15.91 -1.01 -23.16
N GLY A 196 -14.81 -0.39 -23.62
CA GLY A 196 -13.66 -1.12 -24.16
C GLY A 196 -12.95 -1.94 -23.09
N ASP A 197 -12.74 -1.35 -21.92
CA ASP A 197 -12.04 -1.99 -20.78
C ASP A 197 -12.79 -3.25 -20.28
N VAL A 198 -14.12 -3.16 -20.14
CA VAL A 198 -14.98 -4.28 -19.74
C VAL A 198 -15.05 -5.34 -20.83
N LEU A 199 -15.07 -4.94 -22.11
CA LEU A 199 -15.07 -5.89 -23.22
C LEU A 199 -13.77 -6.70 -23.27
N LEU A 200 -12.60 -6.05 -23.13
CA LEU A 200 -11.31 -6.73 -23.03
C LEU A 200 -11.25 -7.67 -21.82
N SER A 201 -11.71 -7.19 -20.66
CA SER A 201 -11.70 -7.96 -19.41
C SER A 201 -12.63 -9.17 -19.46
N SER A 202 -13.81 -9.02 -20.05
CA SER A 202 -14.77 -10.12 -20.21
C SER A 202 -14.30 -11.15 -21.25
N ALA A 203 -13.71 -10.71 -22.36
CA ALA A 203 -13.07 -11.59 -23.34
C ALA A 203 -11.93 -12.39 -22.69
N PHE A 204 -11.13 -11.74 -21.85
CA PHE A 204 -10.07 -12.38 -21.08
C PHE A 204 -10.62 -13.48 -20.16
N LEU A 205 -11.60 -13.16 -19.31
CA LEU A 205 -12.20 -14.15 -18.39
C LEU A 205 -12.90 -15.31 -19.10
N ALA A 206 -13.44 -15.08 -20.30
CA ALA A 206 -14.18 -16.09 -21.05
C ALA A 206 -13.29 -17.03 -21.86
N TYR A 207 -12.22 -16.51 -22.49
CA TYR A 207 -11.46 -17.24 -23.52
C TYR A 207 -9.98 -17.43 -23.18
N ALA A 208 -9.38 -16.57 -22.36
CA ALA A 208 -7.93 -16.59 -22.16
C ALA A 208 -7.45 -17.77 -21.29
N GLY A 209 -8.33 -18.33 -20.45
CA GLY A 209 -7.94 -19.30 -19.42
C GLY A 209 -7.34 -20.61 -19.93
N TYR A 210 -7.72 -21.08 -21.13
CA TYR A 210 -7.12 -22.26 -21.75
C TYR A 210 -5.67 -22.05 -22.20
N PHE A 211 -5.35 -20.83 -22.62
CA PHE A 211 -4.07 -20.48 -23.24
C PHE A 211 -2.98 -20.20 -22.21
N ASP A 212 -1.72 -20.38 -22.62
CA ASP A 212 -0.55 -19.98 -21.85
C ASP A 212 -0.35 -18.45 -21.81
N GLN A 213 0.58 -17.99 -20.99
CA GLN A 213 0.85 -16.55 -20.82
C GLN A 213 1.19 -15.84 -22.14
N HIS A 214 1.92 -16.49 -23.06
CA HIS A 214 2.34 -15.87 -24.32
C HIS A 214 1.15 -15.68 -25.27
N TYR A 215 0.35 -16.73 -25.47
CA TYR A 215 -0.86 -16.65 -26.27
C TYR A 215 -1.89 -15.68 -25.68
N ARG A 216 -2.00 -15.58 -24.35
CA ARG A 216 -2.84 -14.56 -23.70
C ARG A 216 -2.41 -13.14 -24.04
N GLN A 217 -1.11 -12.86 -24.03
CA GLN A 217 -0.58 -11.55 -24.43
C GLN A 217 -0.86 -11.26 -25.91
N ASN A 218 -0.66 -12.25 -26.79
CA ASN A 218 -0.95 -12.12 -28.22
C ASN A 218 -2.45 -11.86 -28.45
N LEU A 219 -3.33 -12.66 -27.85
CA LEU A 219 -4.78 -12.49 -27.92
C LEU A 219 -5.21 -11.10 -27.43
N PHE A 220 -4.69 -10.67 -26.29
CA PHE A 220 -5.02 -9.36 -25.74
C PHE A 220 -4.56 -8.23 -26.67
N SER A 221 -3.35 -8.33 -27.23
CA SER A 221 -2.83 -7.37 -28.20
C SER A 221 -3.69 -7.30 -29.46
N THR A 222 -4.11 -8.45 -29.98
CA THR A 222 -5.01 -8.54 -31.13
C THR A 222 -6.40 -7.99 -30.81
N TRP A 223 -6.95 -8.25 -29.62
CA TRP A 223 -8.23 -7.67 -29.18
C TRP A 223 -8.13 -6.15 -29.09
N CYS A 224 -7.05 -5.61 -28.52
CA CYS A 224 -6.78 -4.17 -28.51
C CYS A 224 -6.74 -3.59 -29.93
N GLN A 225 -6.04 -4.24 -30.87
CA GLN A 225 -6.01 -3.81 -32.28
C GLN A 225 -7.42 -3.80 -32.90
N HIS A 226 -8.25 -4.82 -32.65
CA HIS A 226 -9.63 -4.84 -33.14
C HIS A 226 -10.49 -3.72 -32.56
N LEU A 227 -10.33 -3.39 -31.28
CA LEU A 227 -11.02 -2.26 -30.66
C LEU A 227 -10.57 -0.92 -31.25
N GLN A 228 -9.27 -0.77 -31.55
CA GLN A 228 -8.74 0.41 -32.25
C GLN A 228 -9.37 0.54 -33.64
N HIS A 229 -9.43 -0.54 -34.42
CA HIS A 229 -10.07 -0.54 -35.74
C HIS A 229 -11.58 -0.24 -35.68
N ALA A 230 -12.25 -0.66 -34.61
CA ALA A 230 -13.66 -0.38 -34.36
C ALA A 230 -13.92 1.04 -33.80
N ASN A 231 -12.89 1.86 -33.60
CA ASN A 231 -12.96 3.18 -32.95
C ASN A 231 -13.59 3.14 -31.56
N LEU A 232 -13.40 2.05 -30.81
CA LEU A 232 -13.82 1.94 -29.42
C LEU A 232 -12.71 2.49 -28.52
N GLN A 233 -13.08 3.36 -27.58
CA GLN A 233 -12.15 3.90 -26.60
C GLN A 233 -11.88 2.85 -25.52
N PHE A 234 -10.60 2.63 -25.22
CA PHE A 234 -10.13 1.77 -24.14
C PHE A 234 -8.79 2.31 -23.61
N ARG A 235 -8.38 1.87 -22.43
CA ARG A 235 -7.05 2.20 -21.87
C ARG A 235 -5.98 1.27 -22.45
N PRO A 236 -4.94 1.80 -23.13
CA PRO A 236 -3.89 0.97 -23.74
C PRO A 236 -3.08 0.18 -22.71
N ASP A 237 -2.82 0.76 -21.55
CA ASP A 237 -2.01 0.16 -20.48
C ASP A 237 -2.89 -0.39 -19.34
N ILE A 238 -3.87 -1.23 -19.67
CA ILE A 238 -4.67 -1.90 -18.64
C ILE A 238 -3.82 -2.94 -17.90
N ALA A 239 -3.47 -2.63 -16.66
CA ALA A 239 -2.96 -3.60 -15.69
C ALA A 239 -4.10 -4.57 -15.31
N ARG A 240 -4.22 -5.68 -16.06
CA ARG A 240 -5.33 -6.66 -15.95
C ARG A 240 -5.53 -7.20 -14.54
N THR A 241 -4.43 -7.53 -13.87
CA THR A 241 -4.42 -8.10 -12.51
C THR A 241 -4.96 -7.09 -11.51
N GLU A 242 -4.52 -5.84 -11.58
CA GLU A 242 -4.97 -4.74 -10.70
C GLU A 242 -6.42 -4.32 -10.99
N TYR A 243 -6.84 -4.38 -12.25
CA TYR A 243 -8.20 -4.03 -12.64
C TYR A 243 -9.22 -5.07 -12.16
N LEU A 244 -8.86 -6.36 -12.16
CA LEU A 244 -9.78 -7.47 -11.84
C LEU A 244 -9.69 -7.98 -10.40
N SER A 245 -8.65 -7.61 -9.65
CA SER A 245 -8.42 -8.05 -8.27
C SER A 245 -7.93 -6.93 -7.36
N ASN A 246 -8.28 -7.04 -6.08
CA ASN A 246 -7.80 -6.11 -5.06
C ASN A 246 -6.47 -6.62 -4.44
N PRO A 247 -5.61 -5.74 -3.91
CA PRO A 247 -4.38 -6.13 -3.21
C PRO A 247 -4.61 -7.17 -2.10
N ASP A 248 -5.63 -6.99 -1.26
CA ASP A 248 -5.96 -7.91 -0.16
C ASP A 248 -6.26 -9.33 -0.65
N GLU A 249 -6.92 -9.44 -1.81
CA GLU A 249 -7.26 -10.73 -2.41
C GLU A 249 -6.00 -11.45 -2.91
N ARG A 250 -5.10 -10.71 -3.56
CA ARG A 250 -3.81 -11.23 -4.01
C ARG A 250 -2.96 -11.71 -2.83
N LEU A 251 -2.87 -10.91 -1.76
CA LEU A 251 -2.15 -11.28 -0.53
C LEU A 251 -2.74 -12.54 0.12
N ARG A 252 -4.07 -12.66 0.18
CA ARG A 252 -4.74 -13.87 0.67
C ARG A 252 -4.40 -15.09 -0.18
N TRP A 253 -4.41 -14.96 -1.51
CA TRP A 253 -4.09 -16.09 -2.38
C TRP A 253 -2.65 -16.55 -2.19
N GLN A 254 -1.71 -15.61 -2.03
CA GLN A 254 -0.31 -15.92 -1.73
C GLN A 254 -0.17 -16.63 -0.38
N ALA A 255 -0.88 -16.18 0.66
CA ALA A 255 -0.92 -16.86 1.96
C ALA A 255 -1.46 -18.30 1.86
N ASN A 256 -2.34 -18.56 0.89
CA ASN A 256 -2.91 -19.88 0.60
C ASN A 256 -2.08 -20.70 -0.41
N ALA A 257 -0.78 -20.40 -0.53
CA ALA A 257 0.21 -21.09 -1.35
C ALA A 257 0.09 -20.89 -2.87
N LEU A 258 -0.60 -19.83 -3.34
CA LEU A 258 -0.53 -19.43 -4.74
C LEU A 258 0.83 -18.74 -5.02
N PRO A 259 1.57 -19.16 -6.07
CA PRO A 259 2.75 -18.43 -6.53
C PRO A 259 2.44 -16.97 -6.90
N THR A 260 3.42 -16.08 -6.70
CA THR A 260 3.24 -14.63 -6.91
C THR A 260 3.38 -14.18 -8.37
N ASP A 261 3.49 -15.11 -9.33
CA ASP A 261 3.63 -14.77 -10.74
C ASP A 261 2.30 -14.37 -11.41
N ASP A 262 2.42 -13.66 -12.54
CA ASP A 262 1.28 -13.11 -13.27
C ASP A 262 0.30 -14.20 -13.74
N LEU A 263 0.82 -15.33 -14.27
CA LEU A 263 -0.01 -16.41 -14.78
C LEU A 263 -0.88 -17.00 -13.66
N CYS A 264 -0.27 -17.30 -12.51
CA CYS A 264 -0.99 -17.81 -11.35
C CYS A 264 -2.03 -16.80 -10.81
N THR A 265 -1.67 -15.52 -10.76
CA THR A 265 -2.58 -14.45 -10.32
C THR A 265 -3.77 -14.28 -11.28
N GLU A 266 -3.52 -14.28 -12.60
CA GLU A 266 -4.54 -14.27 -13.64
C GLU A 266 -5.48 -15.48 -13.55
N ASN A 267 -4.92 -16.67 -13.31
CA ASN A 267 -5.68 -17.89 -13.13
C ASN A 267 -6.56 -17.85 -11.87
N ALA A 268 -6.04 -17.32 -10.75
CA ALA A 268 -6.81 -17.15 -9.52
C ALA A 268 -8.00 -16.19 -9.71
N ILE A 269 -7.82 -15.13 -10.50
CA ILE A 269 -8.91 -14.22 -10.88
C ILE A 269 -10.01 -14.99 -11.63
N MET A 270 -9.65 -15.85 -12.58
CA MET A 270 -10.62 -16.68 -13.32
C MET A 270 -11.31 -17.69 -12.41
N LEU A 271 -10.58 -18.33 -11.49
CA LEU A 271 -11.12 -19.26 -10.49
C LEU A 271 -12.05 -18.58 -9.47
N LYS A 272 -11.96 -17.26 -9.31
CA LYS A 272 -12.87 -16.49 -8.46
C LYS A 272 -14.08 -15.95 -9.21
N ARG A 273 -13.89 -15.47 -10.43
CA ARG A 273 -14.91 -14.77 -11.24
C ARG A 273 -15.53 -15.63 -12.34
N PHE A 274 -15.53 -16.97 -12.18
CA PHE A 274 -16.09 -17.86 -13.18
C PHE A 274 -17.62 -17.77 -13.26
N ASN A 275 -18.16 -17.89 -14.47
CA ASN A 275 -19.59 -18.08 -14.69
C ASN A 275 -19.95 -19.56 -14.83
N ARG A 276 -19.19 -20.29 -15.67
CA ARG A 276 -19.23 -21.75 -15.82
C ARG A 276 -18.23 -22.39 -14.87
N TYR A 277 -18.53 -23.58 -14.36
CA TYR A 277 -17.62 -24.25 -13.41
C TYR A 277 -16.24 -24.48 -14.04
N PRO A 278 -15.15 -24.24 -13.29
CA PRO A 278 -13.80 -24.31 -13.84
C PRO A 278 -13.30 -25.75 -14.02
N LEU A 279 -12.62 -25.99 -15.14
CA LEU A 279 -11.81 -27.18 -15.40
C LEU A 279 -10.34 -26.76 -15.48
N ILE A 280 -9.56 -27.31 -14.56
CA ILE A 280 -8.20 -26.91 -14.27
C ILE A 280 -7.23 -27.93 -14.85
N ILE A 281 -6.29 -27.46 -15.67
CA ILE A 281 -5.16 -28.27 -16.15
C ILE A 281 -3.97 -27.95 -15.24
N ASP A 282 -3.63 -28.86 -14.33
CA ASP A 282 -2.65 -28.64 -13.26
C ASP A 282 -1.67 -29.82 -13.14
N PRO A 283 -0.65 -29.91 -14.02
CA PRO A 283 0.32 -31.00 -13.99
C PRO A 283 1.23 -30.96 -12.76
N SER A 284 1.44 -29.79 -12.16
CA SER A 284 2.32 -29.60 -10.99
C SER A 284 1.59 -29.80 -9.66
N GLY A 285 0.26 -29.76 -9.64
CA GLY A 285 -0.56 -29.89 -8.43
C GLY A 285 -0.69 -28.61 -7.61
N GLN A 286 -0.18 -27.48 -8.12
CA GLN A 286 -0.15 -26.20 -7.40
C GLN A 286 -1.55 -25.61 -7.22
N ALA A 287 -2.39 -25.67 -8.26
CA ALA A 287 -3.75 -25.15 -8.20
C ALA A 287 -4.62 -25.97 -7.25
N THR A 288 -4.41 -27.28 -7.23
CA THR A 288 -5.08 -28.22 -6.33
C THR A 288 -4.79 -27.87 -4.87
N GLU A 289 -3.53 -27.61 -4.52
CA GLU A 289 -3.13 -27.21 -3.16
C GLU A 289 -3.72 -25.85 -2.78
N PHE A 290 -3.64 -24.87 -3.67
CA PHE A 290 -4.23 -23.55 -3.48
C PHE A 290 -5.73 -23.60 -3.20
N ILE A 291 -6.51 -24.33 -4.00
CA ILE A 291 -7.96 -24.45 -3.84
C ILE A 291 -8.32 -25.16 -2.53
N MET A 292 -7.57 -26.21 -2.17
CA MET A 292 -7.78 -26.91 -0.90
C MET A 292 -7.55 -25.99 0.31
N ASN A 293 -6.56 -25.11 0.24
CA ASN A 293 -6.28 -24.12 1.29
C ASN A 293 -7.29 -22.98 1.33
N GLU A 294 -7.65 -22.42 0.17
CA GLU A 294 -8.61 -21.30 0.05
C GLU A 294 -10.01 -21.66 0.56
N PHE A 295 -10.45 -22.91 0.34
CA PHE A 295 -11.76 -23.41 0.75
C PHE A 295 -11.71 -24.29 2.01
N LYS A 296 -10.60 -24.29 2.75
CA LYS A 296 -10.41 -25.10 3.96
C LYS A 296 -11.51 -24.87 5.00
N ASP A 297 -11.87 -23.61 5.26
CA ASP A 297 -12.92 -23.25 6.22
C ASP A 297 -14.32 -23.73 5.80
N ARG A 298 -14.53 -23.93 4.50
CA ARG A 298 -15.80 -24.43 3.92
C ARG A 298 -15.85 -25.96 3.78
N LYS A 299 -14.87 -26.69 4.34
CA LYS A 299 -14.79 -28.17 4.30
C LYS A 299 -14.86 -28.72 2.88
N ILE A 300 -13.98 -28.22 2.00
CA ILE A 300 -13.83 -28.76 0.65
C ILE A 300 -13.51 -30.26 0.67
N THR A 301 -14.22 -31.04 -0.15
CA THR A 301 -14.01 -32.49 -0.29
C THR A 301 -13.29 -32.79 -1.60
N LYS A 302 -12.25 -33.62 -1.54
CA LYS A 302 -11.46 -34.07 -2.69
C LYS A 302 -11.89 -35.49 -3.09
N THR A 303 -12.23 -35.69 -4.36
CA THR A 303 -12.71 -36.96 -4.92
C THR A 303 -12.17 -37.18 -6.34
N SER A 304 -12.39 -38.36 -6.93
CA SER A 304 -12.05 -38.69 -8.33
C SER A 304 -13.23 -39.41 -8.98
N PHE A 305 -13.38 -39.34 -10.31
CA PHE A 305 -14.40 -40.09 -11.04
C PHE A 305 -14.27 -41.61 -10.91
N LEU A 306 -13.08 -42.08 -10.52
CA LEU A 306 -12.79 -43.51 -10.33
C LEU A 306 -13.11 -44.00 -8.92
N ASP A 307 -13.49 -43.10 -8.02
CA ASP A 307 -13.86 -43.46 -6.65
C ASP A 307 -15.32 -43.92 -6.62
N ASP A 308 -15.57 -45.13 -6.11
CA ASP A 308 -16.92 -45.67 -5.91
C ASP A 308 -17.81 -44.76 -5.03
N SER A 309 -17.19 -43.91 -4.20
CA SER A 309 -17.87 -42.94 -3.34
C SER A 309 -18.20 -41.60 -4.02
N PHE A 310 -17.75 -41.38 -5.25
CA PHE A 310 -17.93 -40.12 -5.99
C PHE A 310 -19.37 -39.62 -6.01
N ARG A 311 -20.32 -40.48 -6.39
CA ARG A 311 -21.75 -40.13 -6.49
C ARG A 311 -22.31 -39.66 -5.14
N LYS A 312 -21.97 -40.33 -4.04
CA LYS A 312 -22.42 -39.95 -2.69
C LYS A 312 -21.83 -38.62 -2.25
N ASN A 313 -20.56 -38.37 -2.57
CA ASN A 313 -19.89 -37.12 -2.25
C ASN A 313 -20.49 -35.96 -3.05
N LEU A 314 -20.82 -36.18 -4.32
CA LEU A 314 -21.51 -35.21 -5.18
C LEU A 314 -22.92 -34.89 -4.66
N GLU A 315 -23.72 -35.90 -4.34
CA GLU A 315 -25.07 -35.73 -3.78
C GLU A 315 -25.05 -34.92 -2.47
N SER A 316 -24.10 -35.23 -1.58
CA SER A 316 -23.88 -34.51 -0.33
C SER A 316 -23.46 -33.06 -0.57
N ALA A 317 -22.50 -32.83 -1.46
CA ALA A 317 -22.00 -31.50 -1.79
C ALA A 317 -23.10 -30.61 -2.41
N LEU A 318 -23.92 -31.14 -3.32
CA LEU A 318 -25.06 -30.44 -3.91
C LEU A 318 -26.08 -30.01 -2.83
N ARG A 319 -26.39 -30.92 -1.89
CA ARG A 319 -27.37 -30.69 -0.82
C ARG A 319 -26.93 -29.67 0.20
N PHE A 320 -25.69 -29.79 0.69
CA PHE A 320 -25.17 -28.95 1.76
C PHE A 320 -24.42 -27.71 1.26
N GLY A 321 -24.09 -27.66 -0.04
CA GLY A 321 -23.35 -26.57 -0.65
C GLY A 321 -21.87 -26.54 -0.28
N ASN A 322 -21.29 -27.68 0.07
CA ASN A 322 -19.86 -27.81 0.32
C ASN A 322 -19.10 -27.77 -1.02
N PRO A 323 -17.93 -27.11 -1.10
CA PRO A 323 -17.11 -27.16 -2.30
C PRO A 323 -16.60 -28.58 -2.59
N LEU A 324 -16.58 -28.97 -3.87
CA LEU A 324 -16.11 -30.28 -4.31
C LEU A 324 -14.97 -30.12 -5.33
N LEU A 325 -13.84 -30.80 -5.10
CA LEU A 325 -12.74 -30.90 -6.06
C LEU A 325 -12.70 -32.31 -6.63
N VAL A 326 -12.92 -32.45 -7.94
CA VAL A 326 -12.93 -33.74 -8.64
C VAL A 326 -11.68 -33.85 -9.51
N GLN A 327 -10.86 -34.85 -9.25
CA GLN A 327 -9.64 -35.15 -9.99
C GLN A 327 -9.88 -36.17 -11.10
N ASP A 328 -8.89 -36.29 -11.99
CA ASP A 328 -8.79 -37.28 -13.05
C ASP A 328 -9.94 -37.16 -14.08
N VAL A 329 -10.24 -35.92 -14.48
CA VAL A 329 -11.34 -35.55 -15.39
C VAL A 329 -11.20 -36.16 -16.79
N GLU A 330 -10.01 -36.67 -17.15
CA GLU A 330 -9.83 -37.50 -18.34
C GLU A 330 -10.75 -38.74 -18.37
N ASN A 331 -11.22 -39.22 -17.20
CA ASN A 331 -12.22 -40.28 -17.09
C ASN A 331 -13.63 -39.71 -16.80
N TYR A 332 -14.03 -38.69 -17.55
CA TYR A 332 -15.26 -37.94 -17.34
C TYR A 332 -16.52 -38.82 -17.31
N ASP A 333 -17.36 -38.64 -16.29
CA ASP A 333 -18.68 -39.28 -16.17
C ASP A 333 -19.81 -38.30 -16.58
N PRO A 334 -20.64 -38.65 -17.59
CA PRO A 334 -21.82 -37.87 -18.00
C PRO A 334 -22.84 -37.56 -16.91
N ILE A 335 -22.79 -38.23 -15.75
CA ILE A 335 -23.66 -37.93 -14.60
C ILE A 335 -23.56 -36.46 -14.15
N LEU A 336 -22.46 -35.77 -14.46
CA LEU A 336 -22.28 -34.35 -14.15
C LEU A 336 -22.99 -33.39 -15.13
N ASN A 337 -23.50 -33.86 -16.27
CA ASN A 337 -24.12 -32.99 -17.27
C ASN A 337 -25.24 -32.08 -16.72
N PRO A 338 -26.19 -32.58 -15.91
CA PRO A 338 -27.24 -31.71 -15.33
C PRO A 338 -26.66 -30.61 -14.44
N VAL A 339 -25.56 -30.92 -13.72
CA VAL A 339 -24.86 -29.99 -12.83
C VAL A 339 -24.13 -28.91 -13.63
N LEU A 340 -23.38 -29.29 -14.66
CA LEU A 340 -22.64 -28.36 -15.51
C LEU A 340 -23.56 -27.43 -16.31
N ASN A 341 -24.67 -27.96 -16.82
CA ASN A 341 -25.69 -27.20 -17.55
C ASN A 341 -26.56 -26.33 -16.64
N ARG A 342 -26.50 -26.54 -15.31
CA ARG A 342 -27.42 -25.94 -14.33
C ARG A 342 -28.88 -26.19 -14.72
N GLU A 343 -29.24 -27.45 -14.93
CA GLU A 343 -30.61 -27.91 -15.23
C GLU A 343 -31.47 -27.87 -13.94
N LEU A 344 -31.81 -26.65 -13.52
CA LEU A 344 -32.52 -26.38 -12.26
C LEU A 344 -34.04 -26.47 -12.44
N ARG A 345 -34.71 -27.22 -11.58
CA ARG A 345 -36.18 -27.25 -11.49
C ARG A 345 -36.65 -26.57 -10.22
N ARG A 346 -37.52 -25.57 -10.32
CA ARG A 346 -38.11 -24.90 -9.15
C ARG A 346 -39.48 -25.49 -8.84
N THR A 347 -39.60 -26.20 -7.72
CA THR A 347 -40.88 -26.82 -7.29
C THR A 347 -41.14 -26.48 -5.83
N GLY A 348 -42.29 -25.88 -5.52
CA GLY A 348 -42.70 -25.60 -4.14
C GLY A 348 -41.72 -24.73 -3.33
N GLY A 349 -41.05 -23.76 -3.98
CA GLY A 349 -40.05 -22.88 -3.35
C GLY A 349 -38.66 -23.49 -3.18
N ARG A 350 -38.46 -24.76 -3.54
CA ARG A 350 -37.16 -25.44 -3.55
C ARG A 350 -36.55 -25.43 -4.95
N VAL A 351 -35.23 -25.33 -5.02
CA VAL A 351 -34.47 -25.48 -6.26
C VAL A 351 -33.91 -26.90 -6.26
N LEU A 352 -34.37 -27.72 -7.20
CA LEU A 352 -34.01 -29.13 -7.34
C LEU A 352 -33.13 -29.33 -8.57
N ILE A 353 -32.24 -30.30 -8.49
CA ILE A 353 -31.45 -30.80 -9.61
C ILE A 353 -31.58 -32.32 -9.70
N THR A 354 -31.82 -32.84 -10.91
CA THR A 354 -31.95 -34.27 -11.18
C THR A 354 -30.58 -34.88 -11.43
N LEU A 355 -30.16 -35.84 -10.60
CA LEU A 355 -28.91 -36.57 -10.76
C LEU A 355 -29.20 -38.08 -10.89
N GLY A 356 -29.09 -38.60 -12.11
CA GLY A 356 -29.59 -39.95 -12.43
C GLY A 356 -31.09 -40.04 -12.12
N ASP A 357 -31.47 -40.93 -11.21
CA ASP A 357 -32.87 -41.17 -10.82
C ASP A 357 -33.31 -40.37 -9.57
N GLN A 358 -32.46 -39.51 -9.01
CA GLN A 358 -32.75 -38.79 -7.76
C GLN A 358 -32.87 -37.28 -7.96
N ASP A 359 -33.90 -36.71 -7.34
CA ASP A 359 -34.07 -35.26 -7.19
C ASP A 359 -33.37 -34.79 -5.91
N ILE A 360 -32.43 -33.85 -6.06
CA ILE A 360 -31.61 -33.34 -4.95
C ILE A 360 -31.89 -31.84 -4.77
N ASP A 361 -32.10 -31.40 -3.53
CA ASP A 361 -32.15 -29.98 -3.18
C ASP A 361 -30.79 -29.33 -3.44
N LEU A 362 -30.72 -28.33 -4.31
CA LEU A 362 -29.48 -27.62 -4.63
C LEU A 362 -29.28 -26.42 -3.68
N SER A 363 -28.15 -26.42 -2.99
CA SER A 363 -27.69 -25.24 -2.25
C SER A 363 -27.10 -24.18 -3.20
N PRO A 364 -27.48 -22.89 -3.08
CA PRO A 364 -26.88 -21.80 -3.85
C PRO A 364 -25.37 -21.60 -3.60
N SER A 365 -24.83 -22.12 -2.49
CA SER A 365 -23.40 -22.00 -2.16
C SER A 365 -22.53 -23.08 -2.79
N PHE A 366 -23.12 -24.05 -3.50
CA PHE A 366 -22.41 -25.16 -4.11
C PHE A 366 -21.42 -24.70 -5.20
N VAL A 367 -20.20 -25.20 -5.12
CA VAL A 367 -19.14 -24.97 -6.11
C VAL A 367 -18.42 -26.29 -6.39
N ILE A 368 -18.17 -26.58 -7.66
CA ILE A 368 -17.37 -27.71 -8.11
C ILE A 368 -16.17 -27.22 -8.92
N PHE A 369 -15.00 -27.82 -8.65
CA PHE A 369 -13.77 -27.64 -9.39
C PHE A 369 -13.39 -28.97 -10.03
N LEU A 370 -13.15 -28.97 -11.32
CA LEU A 370 -12.67 -30.13 -12.07
C LEU A 370 -11.16 -29.97 -12.28
N SER A 371 -10.36 -31.02 -12.10
CA SER A 371 -8.91 -30.96 -12.29
C SER A 371 -8.37 -32.19 -13.02
N THR A 372 -7.49 -31.97 -14.00
CA THR A 372 -6.65 -33.01 -14.60
C THR A 372 -5.18 -32.70 -14.37
N ARG A 373 -4.38 -33.76 -14.23
CA ARG A 373 -2.92 -33.70 -14.13
C ARG A 373 -2.23 -33.94 -15.46
N ASP A 374 -2.97 -34.39 -16.47
CA ASP A 374 -2.43 -34.67 -17.79
C ASP A 374 -2.67 -33.47 -18.72
N PRO A 375 -1.61 -32.71 -19.08
CA PRO A 375 -1.75 -31.55 -19.95
C PRO A 375 -2.00 -31.92 -21.42
N THR A 376 -1.92 -33.21 -21.78
CA THR A 376 -2.08 -33.69 -23.17
C THR A 376 -3.49 -34.15 -23.50
N VAL A 377 -4.40 -34.15 -22.51
CA VAL A 377 -5.78 -34.62 -22.69
C VAL A 377 -6.55 -33.67 -23.57
N GLU A 378 -7.08 -34.19 -24.67
CA GLU A 378 -8.01 -33.48 -25.54
C GLU A 378 -9.45 -33.70 -25.05
N PHE A 379 -10.09 -32.61 -24.61
CA PHE A 379 -11.48 -32.66 -24.15
C PHE A 379 -12.45 -32.54 -25.33
N PRO A 380 -13.55 -33.33 -25.36
CA PRO A 380 -14.59 -33.19 -26.37
C PRO A 380 -15.19 -31.77 -26.38
N PRO A 381 -15.55 -31.21 -27.56
CA PRO A 381 -16.14 -29.88 -27.67
C PRO A 381 -17.38 -29.66 -26.79
N ASP A 382 -18.13 -30.72 -26.52
CA ASP A 382 -19.28 -30.71 -25.63
C ASP A 382 -18.93 -30.26 -24.21
N ILE A 383 -17.89 -30.86 -23.61
CA ILE A 383 -17.38 -30.45 -22.29
C ILE A 383 -16.82 -29.03 -22.37
N CYS A 384 -16.04 -28.74 -23.42
CA CYS A 384 -15.41 -27.44 -23.61
C CYS A 384 -16.40 -26.27 -23.65
N SER A 385 -17.62 -26.51 -24.13
CA SER A 385 -18.68 -25.49 -24.16
C SER A 385 -19.30 -25.21 -22.78
N ARG A 386 -19.24 -26.17 -21.85
CA ARG A 386 -19.95 -26.14 -20.56
C ARG A 386 -19.09 -25.70 -19.39
N VAL A 387 -17.76 -25.76 -19.51
CA VAL A 387 -16.80 -25.40 -18.47
C VAL A 387 -16.00 -24.16 -18.83
N THR A 388 -15.36 -23.55 -17.84
CA THR A 388 -14.31 -22.54 -18.06
C THR A 388 -12.95 -23.18 -17.86
N PHE A 389 -12.10 -23.22 -18.88
CA PHE A 389 -10.75 -23.75 -18.72
C PHE A 389 -9.84 -22.78 -17.98
N VAL A 390 -9.01 -23.30 -17.09
CA VAL A 390 -7.93 -22.57 -16.44
C VAL A 390 -6.66 -23.41 -16.48
N ASN A 391 -5.68 -22.97 -17.26
CA ASN A 391 -4.45 -23.69 -17.49
C ASN A 391 -3.35 -23.21 -16.53
N PHE A 392 -2.95 -24.09 -15.60
CA PHE A 392 -1.85 -23.91 -14.65
C PHE A 392 -0.56 -24.58 -15.12
N THR A 393 -0.47 -24.98 -16.39
CA THR A 393 0.80 -25.43 -16.96
C THR A 393 1.82 -24.31 -16.86
N VAL A 394 2.91 -24.58 -16.14
CA VAL A 394 3.95 -23.60 -15.86
C VAL A 394 4.63 -23.18 -17.16
N THR A 395 4.81 -21.88 -17.35
CA THR A 395 5.51 -21.29 -18.51
C THR A 395 6.94 -20.89 -18.15
N ARG A 396 7.77 -20.59 -19.17
CA ARG A 396 9.16 -20.11 -18.97
C ARG A 396 9.23 -18.89 -18.07
N SER A 397 8.38 -17.90 -18.31
CA SER A 397 8.26 -16.67 -17.53
C SER A 397 7.75 -16.94 -16.11
N SER A 398 6.70 -17.77 -15.95
CA SER A 398 6.16 -18.12 -14.64
C SER A 398 7.21 -18.82 -13.77
N LEU A 399 7.90 -19.84 -14.31
CA LEU A 399 8.96 -20.53 -13.56
C LEU A 399 10.14 -19.62 -13.23
N GLN A 400 10.52 -18.74 -14.15
CA GLN A 400 11.57 -17.75 -13.90
C GLN A 400 11.21 -16.84 -12.72
N SER A 401 9.98 -16.31 -12.68
CA SER A 401 9.49 -15.51 -11.55
C SER A 401 9.45 -16.33 -10.25
N GLN A 402 8.99 -17.58 -10.30
CA GLN A 402 8.97 -18.47 -9.13
C GLN A 402 10.38 -18.74 -8.57
N CYS A 403 11.34 -19.08 -9.45
CA CYS A 403 12.73 -19.27 -9.07
C CYS A 403 13.35 -18.00 -8.49
N LEU A 404 13.05 -16.83 -9.07
CA LEU A 404 13.53 -15.54 -8.57
C LEU A 404 13.05 -15.28 -7.14
N ASN A 405 11.75 -15.44 -6.89
CA ASN A 405 11.20 -15.25 -5.54
C ASN A 405 11.81 -16.24 -4.54
N GLN A 406 12.01 -17.49 -4.94
CA GLN A 406 12.60 -18.50 -4.07
C GLN A 406 14.08 -18.21 -3.74
N VAL A 407 14.85 -17.70 -4.71
CA VAL A 407 16.25 -17.28 -4.48
C VAL A 407 16.29 -16.08 -3.57
N LEU A 408 15.47 -15.06 -3.81
CA LEU A 408 15.41 -13.87 -2.95
C LEU A 408 15.05 -14.25 -1.52
N LYS A 409 14.07 -15.14 -1.33
CA LYS A 409 13.69 -15.64 -0.01
C LYS A 409 14.81 -16.40 0.71
N ALA A 410 15.66 -17.12 -0.03
CA ALA A 410 16.76 -17.89 0.55
C ALA A 410 18.03 -17.05 0.79
N GLU A 411 18.45 -16.25 -0.20
CA GLU A 411 19.71 -15.51 -0.20
C GLU A 411 19.58 -14.11 0.40
N ARG A 412 18.40 -13.50 0.33
CA ARG A 412 18.19 -12.11 0.70
C ARG A 412 16.84 -11.93 1.40
N PRO A 413 16.60 -12.68 2.51
CA PRO A 413 15.31 -12.72 3.20
C PRO A 413 14.89 -11.36 3.75
N ASP A 414 15.86 -10.51 4.08
CA ASP A 414 15.66 -9.12 4.48
C ASP A 414 14.99 -8.26 3.39
N ILE A 415 15.32 -8.50 2.12
CA ILE A 415 14.69 -7.82 0.97
C ILE A 415 13.32 -8.42 0.66
N ASP A 416 13.16 -9.75 0.76
CA ASP A 416 11.87 -10.42 0.56
C ASP A 416 10.82 -10.00 1.62
N GLU A 417 11.22 -9.96 2.89
CA GLU A 417 10.36 -9.51 3.99
C GLU A 417 9.99 -8.03 3.82
N LYS A 418 10.97 -7.16 3.53
CA LYS A 418 10.71 -5.74 3.19
C LYS A 418 9.75 -5.62 2.01
N ARG A 419 9.92 -6.41 0.95
CA ARG A 419 9.03 -6.38 -0.23
C ARG A 419 7.59 -6.76 0.15
N SER A 420 7.42 -7.85 0.89
CA SER A 420 6.11 -8.31 1.37
C SER A 420 5.43 -7.26 2.27
N ASP A 421 6.18 -6.69 3.21
CA ASP A 421 5.65 -5.72 4.16
C ASP A 421 5.31 -4.39 3.49
N LEU A 422 6.14 -3.93 2.55
CA LEU A 422 5.83 -2.73 1.77
C LEU A 422 4.59 -2.92 0.89
N LEU A 423 4.39 -4.08 0.28
CA LEU A 423 3.17 -4.36 -0.49
C LEU A 423 1.92 -4.36 0.40
N LYS A 424 2.00 -4.89 1.62
CA LYS A 424 0.89 -4.82 2.60
C LYS A 424 0.63 -3.39 3.03
N LEU A 425 1.68 -2.67 3.43
CA LEU A 425 1.59 -1.27 3.87
C LEU A 425 1.04 -0.37 2.77
N GLN A 426 1.47 -0.55 1.51
CA GLN A 426 0.95 0.20 0.37
C GLN A 426 -0.56 -0.05 0.19
N GLY A 427 -1.01 -1.30 0.29
CA GLY A 427 -2.44 -1.65 0.28
C GLY A 427 -3.23 -1.00 1.42
N GLU A 428 -2.70 -1.07 2.65
CA GLU A 428 -3.28 -0.45 3.83
C GLU A 428 -3.34 1.08 3.71
N PHE A 429 -2.29 1.72 3.17
CA PHE A 429 -2.26 3.16 2.94
C PHE A 429 -3.31 3.60 1.92
N HIS A 430 -3.46 2.88 0.80
CA HIS A 430 -4.52 3.18 -0.16
C HIS A 430 -5.92 3.02 0.44
N LEU A 431 -6.14 2.00 1.26
CA LEU A 431 -7.40 1.80 1.97
C LEU A 431 -7.65 2.91 2.99
N ARG A 432 -6.62 3.30 3.76
CA ARG A 432 -6.70 4.37 4.76
C ARG A 432 -6.94 5.73 4.09
N LEU A 433 -6.32 6.01 2.95
CA LEU A 433 -6.58 7.23 2.17
C LEU A 433 -8.06 7.32 1.75
N ARG A 434 -8.65 6.21 1.28
CA ARG A 434 -10.09 6.16 0.96
C ARG A 434 -10.98 6.34 2.19
N GLN A 435 -10.58 5.77 3.33
CA GLN A 435 -11.32 5.96 4.59
C GLN A 435 -11.28 7.41 5.06
N LEU A 436 -10.11 8.04 5.04
CA LEU A 436 -9.95 9.46 5.41
C LEU A 436 -10.74 10.37 4.47
N GLU A 437 -10.73 10.09 3.17
CA GLU A 437 -11.54 10.81 2.20
C GLU A 437 -13.04 10.69 2.50
N LYS A 438 -13.52 9.47 2.80
CA LYS A 438 -14.90 9.25 3.20
C LYS A 438 -15.26 9.97 4.50
N SER A 439 -14.37 9.93 5.50
CA SER A 439 -14.55 10.65 6.77
C SER A 439 -14.57 12.16 6.57
N LEU A 440 -13.75 12.69 5.66
CA LEU A 440 -13.73 14.11 5.32
C LEU A 440 -15.05 14.54 4.67
N LEU A 441 -15.55 13.76 3.70
CA LEU A 441 -16.87 13.98 3.09
C LEU A 441 -18.00 13.87 4.11
N GLN A 442 -17.89 12.93 5.05
CA GLN A 442 -18.89 12.74 6.10
C GLN A 442 -18.89 13.91 7.09
N ALA A 443 -17.72 14.38 7.53
CA ALA A 443 -17.61 15.58 8.37
C ALA A 443 -18.21 16.82 7.70
N LEU A 444 -18.03 16.95 6.38
CA LEU A 444 -18.60 18.05 5.58
C LEU A 444 -20.13 17.94 5.45
N ASN A 445 -20.67 16.73 5.34
CA ASN A 445 -22.11 16.47 5.25
C ASN A 445 -22.82 16.59 6.61
N ASP A 446 -22.15 16.20 7.69
CA ASP A 446 -22.68 16.25 9.05
C ASP A 446 -22.66 17.69 9.62
N ALA A 447 -21.84 18.57 9.05
CA ALA A 447 -21.82 20.01 9.34
C ALA A 447 -23.10 20.71 8.86
N LYS A 448 -24.22 20.51 9.57
CA LYS A 448 -25.49 21.21 9.34
C LYS A 448 -25.53 22.53 10.11
N GLY A 449 -25.45 23.66 9.42
CA GLY A 449 -25.55 25.00 10.01
C GLY A 449 -24.49 25.97 9.49
N LYS A 450 -24.15 27.00 10.27
CA LYS A 450 -23.03 27.90 9.97
C LYS A 450 -21.71 27.19 10.28
N ILE A 451 -21.06 26.66 9.25
CA ILE A 451 -19.76 25.95 9.33
C ILE A 451 -18.67 26.80 10.04
N LEU A 452 -18.78 28.13 9.94
CA LEU A 452 -17.84 29.08 10.56
C LEU A 452 -18.01 29.22 12.08
N ASP A 453 -19.11 28.75 12.66
CA ASP A 453 -19.38 28.86 14.09
C ASP A 453 -18.99 27.59 14.86
N ASP A 454 -18.65 26.49 14.17
CA ASP A 454 -18.27 25.21 14.77
C ASP A 454 -16.77 24.91 14.59
N ASP A 455 -15.98 25.28 15.61
CA ASP A 455 -14.52 25.07 15.61
C ASP A 455 -14.15 23.58 15.62
N SER A 456 -15.07 22.68 16.01
CA SER A 456 -14.80 21.24 16.00
C SER A 456 -14.73 20.67 14.58
N VAL A 457 -15.54 21.20 13.65
CA VAL A 457 -15.54 20.78 12.24
C VAL A 457 -14.25 21.24 11.55
N ILE A 458 -13.79 22.46 11.82
CA ILE A 458 -12.57 23.00 11.21
C ILE A 458 -11.34 22.22 11.68
N THR A 459 -11.24 21.97 12.99
CA THR A 459 -10.13 21.20 13.56
C THR A 459 -10.13 19.76 13.07
N THR A 460 -11.28 19.10 13.01
CA THR A 460 -11.38 17.73 12.46
C THR A 460 -11.00 17.68 10.97
N LEU A 461 -11.43 18.64 10.15
CA LEU A 461 -11.03 18.72 8.74
C LEU A 461 -9.51 18.92 8.58
N GLU A 462 -8.90 19.77 9.41
CA GLU A 462 -7.46 20.03 9.37
C GLU A 462 -6.64 18.81 9.81
N THR A 463 -7.09 18.09 10.84
CA THR A 463 -6.45 16.82 11.26
C THR A 463 -6.56 15.73 10.18
N LEU A 464 -7.75 15.52 9.60
CA LEU A 464 -7.96 14.53 8.54
C LEU A 464 -7.11 14.82 7.30
N LYS A 465 -6.94 16.11 6.96
CA LYS A 465 -6.08 16.55 5.87
C LYS A 465 -4.61 16.27 6.16
N GLN A 466 -4.12 16.60 7.35
CA GLN A 466 -2.74 16.32 7.74
C GLN A 466 -2.45 14.82 7.68
N GLU A 467 -3.35 13.98 8.21
CA GLU A 467 -3.22 12.52 8.12
C GLU A 467 -3.18 12.04 6.66
N ALA A 468 -4.05 12.57 5.78
CA ALA A 468 -4.07 12.18 4.38
C ALA A 468 -2.81 12.60 3.62
N ALA A 469 -2.27 13.79 3.91
CA ALA A 469 -1.02 14.29 3.34
C ALA A 469 0.18 13.44 3.79
N ASP A 470 0.24 13.09 5.08
CA ASP A 470 1.29 12.25 5.64
C ASP A 470 1.27 10.85 5.03
N ILE A 471 0.09 10.25 4.88
CA ILE A 471 -0.04 8.92 4.25
C ILE A 471 0.33 9.00 2.76
N SER A 472 -0.08 10.04 2.04
CA SER A 472 0.27 10.22 0.62
C SER A 472 1.78 10.32 0.43
N LYS A 473 2.47 11.04 1.32
CA LYS A 473 3.94 11.13 1.32
C LYS A 473 4.59 9.77 1.60
N LYS A 474 4.06 9.00 2.57
CA LYS A 474 4.54 7.64 2.87
C LYS A 474 4.37 6.67 1.69
N VAL A 475 3.30 6.81 0.92
CA VAL A 475 3.11 6.03 -0.32
C VAL A 475 4.22 6.34 -1.33
N GLU A 476 4.53 7.63 -1.57
CA GLU A 476 5.59 8.02 -2.50
C GLU A 476 6.99 7.55 -2.05
N GLU A 477 7.27 7.59 -0.74
CA GLU A 477 8.50 7.04 -0.17
C GLU A 477 8.57 5.51 -0.33
N THR A 478 7.44 4.81 -0.15
CA THR A 478 7.34 3.35 -0.34
C THR A 478 7.63 2.96 -1.80
N ASP A 479 7.12 3.72 -2.77
CA ASP A 479 7.35 3.46 -4.20
C ASP A 479 8.84 3.54 -4.58
N LYS A 480 9.60 4.47 -3.97
CA LYS A 480 11.06 4.58 -4.18
C LYS A 480 11.79 3.34 -3.66
N VAL A 481 11.41 2.84 -2.48
CA VAL A 481 12.01 1.63 -1.90
C VAL A 481 11.66 0.39 -2.73
N ILE A 482 10.45 0.31 -3.30
CA ILE A 482 10.08 -0.77 -4.23
C ILE A 482 11.01 -0.76 -5.45
N GLY A 483 11.33 0.42 -5.99
CA GLY A 483 12.30 0.57 -7.07
C GLY A 483 13.69 0.03 -6.71
N GLU A 484 14.19 0.32 -5.50
CA GLU A 484 15.47 -0.22 -5.00
C GLU A 484 15.43 -1.76 -4.90
N ILE A 485 14.35 -2.33 -4.37
CA ILE A 485 14.15 -3.79 -4.27
C ILE A 485 14.18 -4.44 -5.65
N GLU A 486 13.61 -3.78 -6.66
CA GLU A 486 13.61 -4.27 -8.04
C GLU A 486 15.03 -4.29 -8.63
N THR A 487 15.87 -3.29 -8.34
CA THR A 487 17.28 -3.29 -8.77
C THR A 487 18.08 -4.45 -8.17
N VAL A 488 17.83 -4.81 -6.90
CA VAL A 488 18.46 -5.99 -6.26
C VAL A 488 17.93 -7.28 -6.89
N SER A 489 16.63 -7.34 -7.17
CA SER A 489 16.00 -8.50 -7.82
C SER A 489 16.57 -8.76 -9.22
N GLN A 490 16.91 -7.71 -9.98
CA GLN A 490 17.52 -7.82 -11.29
C GLN A 490 18.88 -8.54 -11.27
N GLN A 491 19.64 -8.49 -10.17
CA GLN A 491 20.93 -9.19 -10.05
C GLN A 491 20.78 -10.72 -10.07
N TYR A 492 19.66 -11.24 -9.57
CA TYR A 492 19.35 -12.67 -9.52
C TYR A 492 18.54 -13.15 -10.74
N MET A 493 18.18 -12.24 -11.64
CA MET A 493 17.40 -12.53 -12.83
C MET A 493 18.10 -13.52 -13.78
N PRO A 494 19.42 -13.41 -14.07
CA PRO A 494 20.11 -14.36 -14.95
C PRO A 494 20.09 -15.80 -14.42
N LEU A 495 20.27 -15.99 -13.10
CA LEU A 495 20.14 -17.31 -12.47
C LEU A 495 18.74 -17.87 -12.67
N SER A 496 17.71 -17.05 -12.44
CA SER A 496 16.30 -17.45 -12.56
C SER A 496 15.93 -17.81 -14.01
N GLN A 497 16.49 -17.10 -14.99
CA GLN A 497 16.37 -17.43 -16.41
C GLN A 497 17.05 -18.75 -16.75
N ALA A 498 18.26 -18.98 -16.22
CA ALA A 498 18.97 -20.25 -16.38
C ALA A 498 18.17 -21.40 -15.78
N CYS A 499 17.60 -21.24 -14.59
CA CYS A 499 16.75 -22.23 -13.93
C CYS A 499 15.56 -22.63 -14.81
N SER A 500 14.84 -21.63 -15.32
CA SER A 500 13.70 -21.86 -16.22
C SER A 500 14.14 -22.62 -17.48
N ASN A 501 15.21 -22.17 -18.14
CA ASN A 501 15.72 -22.83 -19.34
C ASN A 501 16.20 -24.27 -19.08
N MET A 502 16.82 -24.54 -17.92
CA MET A 502 17.23 -25.88 -17.51
C MET A 502 16.03 -26.81 -17.38
N TYR A 503 14.99 -26.39 -16.65
CA TYR A 503 13.78 -27.21 -16.48
C TYR A 503 13.09 -27.50 -17.82
N PHE A 504 12.85 -26.50 -18.67
CA PHE A 504 12.20 -26.76 -19.96
C PHE A 504 13.05 -27.60 -20.91
N THR A 505 14.38 -27.53 -20.77
CA THR A 505 15.28 -28.45 -21.48
C THR A 505 15.11 -29.87 -20.95
N MET A 506 15.07 -30.07 -19.62
CA MET A 506 14.80 -31.37 -19.01
C MET A 506 13.44 -31.93 -19.45
N ASP A 507 12.39 -31.13 -19.44
CA ASP A 507 11.04 -31.52 -19.89
C ASP A 507 11.04 -31.94 -21.36
N SER A 508 11.79 -31.23 -22.21
CA SER A 508 11.94 -31.56 -23.64
C SER A 508 12.78 -32.81 -23.91
N LEU A 509 13.51 -33.35 -22.92
CA LEU A 509 14.29 -34.59 -23.10
C LEU A 509 13.42 -35.81 -23.38
N ASN A 510 12.12 -35.76 -23.07
CA ASN A 510 11.18 -36.81 -23.44
C ASN A 510 11.13 -37.08 -24.96
N GLN A 511 11.51 -36.10 -25.79
CA GLN A 511 11.61 -36.22 -27.24
C GLN A 511 12.84 -37.04 -27.67
N VAL A 512 13.88 -37.10 -26.83
CA VAL A 512 15.09 -37.91 -27.06
C VAL A 512 14.80 -39.36 -26.70
N HIS A 513 14.23 -39.60 -25.52
CA HIS A 513 13.88 -40.95 -25.06
C HIS A 513 12.67 -40.92 -24.12
N PHE A 514 11.76 -41.90 -24.24
CA PHE A 514 10.50 -41.96 -23.47
C PHE A 514 10.72 -42.01 -21.95
N LEU A 515 11.87 -42.50 -21.50
CA LEU A 515 12.26 -42.61 -20.08
C LEU A 515 12.50 -41.24 -19.44
N TYR A 516 12.87 -40.23 -20.22
CA TYR A 516 13.31 -38.92 -19.71
C TYR A 516 12.11 -38.04 -19.38
N GLN A 517 11.42 -38.39 -18.29
CA GLN A 517 10.25 -37.70 -17.78
C GLN A 517 10.58 -37.08 -16.43
N TYR A 518 10.79 -35.77 -16.38
CA TYR A 518 11.16 -35.07 -15.17
C TYR A 518 10.03 -34.16 -14.71
N SER A 519 9.69 -34.19 -13.43
CA SER A 519 8.70 -33.28 -12.87
C SER A 519 9.31 -31.94 -12.48
N LEU A 520 8.51 -30.87 -12.54
CA LEU A 520 8.90 -29.58 -11.99
C LEU A 520 9.29 -29.68 -10.52
N LYS A 521 8.57 -30.51 -9.75
CA LYS A 521 8.87 -30.77 -8.34
C LYS A 521 10.29 -31.31 -8.14
N MET A 522 10.74 -32.25 -8.98
CA MET A 522 12.10 -32.76 -8.93
C MET A 522 13.13 -31.66 -9.19
N PHE A 523 12.91 -30.79 -10.19
CA PHE A 523 13.79 -29.65 -10.45
C PHE A 523 13.82 -28.65 -9.28
N LEU A 524 12.66 -28.26 -8.74
CA LEU A 524 12.57 -27.36 -7.59
C LEU A 524 13.20 -27.98 -6.33
N ASP A 525 13.16 -29.30 -6.17
CA ASP A 525 13.87 -30.01 -5.09
C ASP A 525 15.40 -29.92 -5.27
N VAL A 526 15.92 -30.04 -6.50
CA VAL A 526 17.34 -29.75 -6.80
C VAL A 526 17.69 -28.32 -6.43
N PHE A 527 16.89 -27.38 -6.91
CA PHE A 527 17.10 -25.96 -6.67
C PHE A 527 17.12 -25.61 -5.18
N THR A 528 16.13 -26.11 -4.43
CA THR A 528 16.03 -25.91 -2.98
C THR A 528 17.24 -26.52 -2.27
N SER A 529 17.68 -27.72 -2.65
CA SER A 529 18.86 -28.34 -2.04
C SER A 529 20.13 -27.52 -2.25
N VAL A 530 20.30 -26.90 -3.43
CA VAL A 530 21.46 -26.04 -3.72
C VAL A 530 21.39 -24.71 -2.95
N LEU A 531 20.19 -24.17 -2.73
CA LEU A 531 20.01 -22.92 -1.99
C LEU A 531 20.17 -23.09 -0.48
N SER A 532 19.55 -24.12 0.12
CA SER A 532 19.45 -24.23 1.58
C SER A 532 20.34 -25.31 2.21
N GLN A 533 20.80 -26.31 1.47
CA GLN A 533 21.55 -27.46 1.98
C GLN A 533 23.00 -27.48 1.49
N ASN A 534 23.49 -26.38 0.93
CA ASN A 534 24.83 -26.31 0.34
C ASN A 534 25.90 -25.90 1.38
N PRO A 535 26.82 -26.81 1.76
CA PRO A 535 27.85 -26.52 2.74
C PRO A 535 28.87 -25.48 2.26
N ARG A 536 29.03 -25.28 0.93
CA ARG A 536 29.99 -24.31 0.38
C ARG A 536 29.59 -22.86 0.64
N LEU A 537 28.32 -22.63 0.99
CA LEU A 537 27.78 -21.28 1.22
C LEU A 537 27.96 -20.80 2.66
N SER A 538 28.27 -21.66 3.64
CA SER A 538 28.28 -21.26 5.06
C SER A 538 29.35 -20.22 5.39
N ASN A 539 30.44 -20.16 4.62
CA ASN A 539 31.62 -19.34 4.91
C ASN A 539 31.75 -18.10 4.00
N ILE A 540 30.77 -17.84 3.13
CA ILE A 540 30.83 -16.76 2.14
C ILE A 540 29.77 -15.70 2.48
N SER A 541 30.20 -14.49 2.80
CA SER A 541 29.31 -13.36 3.13
C SER A 541 29.00 -12.45 1.92
N ASP A 542 29.86 -12.43 0.90
CA ASP A 542 29.64 -11.63 -0.30
C ASP A 542 28.64 -12.31 -1.24
N TYR A 543 27.51 -11.64 -1.45
CA TYR A 543 26.40 -12.17 -2.22
C TYR A 543 26.67 -12.34 -3.71
N THR A 544 27.59 -11.57 -4.29
CA THR A 544 27.98 -11.76 -5.70
C THR A 544 28.76 -13.07 -5.86
N GLN A 545 29.67 -13.36 -4.93
CA GLN A 545 30.41 -14.61 -4.89
C GLN A 545 29.47 -15.79 -4.59
N ARG A 546 28.55 -15.65 -3.62
CA ARG A 546 27.53 -16.67 -3.34
C ARG A 546 26.71 -17.01 -4.59
N LEU A 547 26.23 -16.00 -5.32
CA LEU A 547 25.48 -16.18 -6.55
C LEU A 547 26.27 -17.00 -7.59
N SER A 548 27.58 -16.74 -7.73
CA SER A 548 28.44 -17.51 -8.65
C SER A 548 28.57 -18.99 -8.25
N VAL A 549 28.71 -19.26 -6.95
CA VAL A 549 28.80 -20.62 -6.38
C VAL A 549 27.48 -21.36 -6.56
N ILE A 550 26.36 -20.71 -6.21
CA ILE A 550 24.99 -21.24 -6.39
C ILE A 550 24.74 -21.60 -7.85
N THR A 551 25.13 -20.72 -8.76
CA THR A 551 24.98 -20.96 -10.20
C THR A 551 25.76 -22.22 -10.60
N SER A 552 27.06 -22.30 -10.28
CA SER A 552 27.89 -23.45 -10.61
C SER A 552 27.38 -24.77 -9.99
N ASP A 553 26.97 -24.74 -8.72
CA ASP A 553 26.42 -25.91 -8.03
C ASP A 553 25.08 -26.35 -8.60
N LEU A 554 24.25 -25.41 -9.03
CA LEU A 554 22.97 -25.72 -9.65
C LEU A 554 23.14 -26.50 -10.95
N PHE A 555 24.05 -26.05 -11.83
CA PHE A 555 24.36 -26.77 -13.06
C PHE A 555 24.90 -28.18 -12.76
N SER A 556 25.83 -28.29 -11.81
CA SER A 556 26.48 -29.56 -11.45
C SER A 556 25.49 -30.55 -10.82
N ALA A 557 24.73 -30.11 -9.82
CA ALA A 557 23.73 -30.93 -9.14
C ALA A 557 22.60 -31.34 -10.10
N CYS A 558 22.15 -30.44 -10.99
CA CYS A 558 21.15 -30.77 -11.99
C CYS A 558 21.67 -31.83 -12.97
N TYR A 559 22.90 -31.67 -13.47
CA TYR A 559 23.52 -32.64 -14.36
C TYR A 559 23.67 -34.01 -13.72
N GLU A 560 24.31 -34.07 -12.54
CA GLU A 560 24.55 -35.31 -11.80
C GLU A 560 23.24 -36.07 -11.53
N ARG A 561 22.22 -35.35 -11.06
CA ARG A 561 20.92 -35.94 -10.71
C ARG A 561 20.13 -36.42 -11.92
N VAL A 562 20.27 -35.80 -13.09
CA VAL A 562 19.55 -36.17 -14.31
C VAL A 562 20.32 -37.26 -15.05
N ALA A 563 21.63 -37.11 -15.21
CA ALA A 563 22.50 -38.04 -15.93
C ALA A 563 22.51 -39.47 -15.35
N ARG A 564 22.34 -39.61 -14.02
CA ARG A 564 22.16 -40.91 -13.35
C ARG A 564 20.88 -41.66 -13.75
N GLY A 565 19.88 -40.94 -14.25
CA GLY A 565 18.66 -41.49 -14.83
C GLY A 565 18.66 -41.56 -16.37
N MET A 566 19.81 -41.27 -17.00
CA MET A 566 19.98 -41.29 -18.46
C MET A 566 20.89 -42.42 -18.92
N LEU A 567 20.65 -42.87 -20.16
CA LEU A 567 21.57 -43.76 -20.87
C LEU A 567 22.91 -43.06 -21.11
N HIS A 568 24.01 -43.82 -21.09
CA HIS A 568 25.37 -43.29 -21.26
C HIS A 568 25.54 -42.49 -22.56
N THR A 569 24.86 -42.89 -23.63
CA THR A 569 24.93 -42.23 -24.94
C THR A 569 24.38 -40.81 -24.94
N ASP A 570 23.41 -40.52 -24.07
CA ASP A 570 22.62 -39.29 -24.13
C ASP A 570 23.12 -38.23 -23.14
N ARG A 571 24.01 -38.61 -22.21
CA ARG A 571 24.56 -37.72 -21.17
C ARG A 571 25.29 -36.51 -21.76
N LEU A 572 26.10 -36.73 -22.80
CA LEU A 572 26.83 -35.65 -23.46
C LEU A 572 25.89 -34.66 -24.14
N THR A 573 24.80 -35.13 -24.74
CA THR A 573 23.78 -34.27 -25.35
C THR A 573 23.18 -33.34 -24.30
N PHE A 574 22.84 -33.86 -23.11
CA PHE A 574 22.36 -33.03 -22.02
C PHE A 574 23.42 -32.05 -21.51
N ALA A 575 24.68 -32.49 -21.36
CA ALA A 575 25.78 -31.62 -20.97
C ALA A 575 26.00 -30.45 -21.94
N LEU A 576 25.92 -30.69 -23.26
CA LEU A 576 26.00 -29.65 -24.28
C LEU A 576 24.84 -28.65 -24.22
N LEU A 577 23.62 -29.14 -23.96
CA LEU A 577 22.45 -28.27 -23.79
C LEU A 577 22.61 -27.38 -22.54
N LEU A 578 23.08 -27.94 -21.43
CA LEU A 578 23.40 -27.17 -20.22
C LEU A 578 24.53 -26.17 -20.45
N CYS A 579 25.59 -26.55 -21.18
CA CYS A 579 26.68 -25.66 -21.59
C CYS A 579 26.14 -24.45 -22.37
N ARG A 580 25.25 -24.68 -23.36
CA ARG A 580 24.60 -23.60 -24.10
C ARG A 580 23.78 -22.66 -23.21
N ILE A 581 23.07 -23.21 -22.21
CA ILE A 581 22.31 -22.38 -21.25
C ILE A 581 23.25 -21.58 -20.35
N HIS A 582 24.33 -22.19 -19.89
CA HIS A 582 25.35 -21.54 -19.05
C HIS A 582 25.99 -20.35 -19.77
N LEU A 583 26.39 -20.52 -21.04
CA LEU A 583 27.00 -19.46 -21.84
C LEU A 583 26.07 -18.26 -22.05
N LYS A 584 24.76 -18.48 -22.16
CA LYS A 584 23.77 -17.38 -22.24
C LYS A 584 23.67 -16.57 -20.95
N GLY A 585 24.02 -17.14 -19.81
CA GLY A 585 24.00 -16.47 -18.51
C GLY A 585 25.25 -15.65 -18.21
N ILE A 586 26.32 -15.79 -18.99
CA ILE A 586 27.60 -15.09 -18.77
C ILE A 586 27.65 -13.84 -19.62
N ALA A 587 27.59 -12.65 -19.00
CA ALA A 587 27.61 -11.38 -19.70
C ALA A 587 28.92 -11.07 -20.46
N THR A 588 30.03 -11.66 -20.03
CA THR A 588 31.37 -11.44 -20.62
C THR A 588 31.67 -12.35 -21.80
N GLU A 589 30.83 -13.35 -22.05
CA GLU A 589 31.04 -14.41 -23.05
C GLU A 589 30.06 -14.24 -24.21
N SER A 590 30.46 -14.68 -25.42
CA SER A 590 29.51 -14.77 -26.54
C SER A 590 28.55 -15.95 -26.33
N THR A 591 27.31 -15.85 -26.80
CA THR A 591 26.35 -16.96 -26.71
C THR A 591 26.64 -18.09 -27.71
N TYR A 592 27.45 -17.82 -28.73
CA TYR A 592 27.80 -18.73 -29.83
C TYR A 592 26.58 -19.36 -30.51
N ASP A 593 25.43 -18.66 -30.53
CA ASP A 593 24.17 -19.21 -31.05
C ASP A 593 24.28 -19.55 -32.56
N SER A 594 25.06 -18.81 -33.34
CA SER A 594 25.35 -19.10 -34.75
C SER A 594 26.13 -20.40 -34.93
N GLU A 595 27.16 -20.61 -34.10
CA GLU A 595 28.05 -21.76 -34.10
C GLU A 595 27.28 -23.01 -33.66
N PHE A 596 26.46 -22.91 -32.60
CA PHE A 596 25.58 -24.01 -32.18
C PHE A 596 24.51 -24.33 -33.23
N THR A 597 23.94 -23.31 -33.88
CA THR A 597 22.97 -23.52 -34.97
C THR A 597 23.62 -24.20 -36.16
N PHE A 598 24.84 -23.82 -36.52
CA PHE A 598 25.62 -24.50 -37.56
C PHE A 598 25.97 -25.93 -37.14
N PHE A 599 26.40 -26.17 -35.91
CA PHE A 599 26.72 -27.50 -35.41
C PHE A 599 25.52 -28.46 -35.55
N LEU A 600 24.31 -27.99 -35.26
CA LEU A 600 23.09 -28.79 -35.32
C LEU A 600 22.49 -28.90 -36.73
N ARG A 601 22.46 -27.80 -37.49
CA ARG A 601 21.74 -27.68 -38.79
C ARG A 601 22.65 -27.40 -39.98
N GLY A 602 23.96 -27.56 -39.82
CA GLY A 602 24.97 -27.21 -40.82
C GLY A 602 24.80 -27.95 -42.14
N LYS A 603 24.22 -29.16 -42.11
CA LYS A 603 23.97 -30.00 -43.28
C LYS A 603 22.66 -29.69 -44.03
N GLU A 604 21.74 -28.92 -43.43
CA GLU A 604 20.45 -28.59 -44.07
C GLU A 604 20.63 -27.63 -45.25
N GLY A 605 19.91 -27.82 -46.36
CA GLY A 605 19.92 -26.91 -47.52
C GLY A 605 20.84 -27.33 -48.67
N VAL A 606 20.46 -26.94 -49.90
CA VAL A 606 21.16 -27.30 -51.14
C VAL A 606 22.27 -26.28 -51.42
N LEU A 607 23.49 -26.77 -51.70
CA LEU A 607 24.60 -25.95 -52.16
C LEU A 607 24.63 -25.94 -53.69
N ASN A 608 24.52 -24.76 -54.30
CA ASN A 608 24.60 -24.57 -55.76
C ASN A 608 25.96 -24.01 -56.21
N ILE A 609 26.98 -24.05 -55.35
CA ILE A 609 28.29 -23.45 -55.62
C ILE A 609 29.29 -24.56 -55.96
N ARG A 610 29.96 -24.43 -57.12
CA ARG A 610 31.05 -25.31 -57.56
C ARG A 610 32.38 -24.64 -57.24
N ASP A 611 32.91 -24.87 -56.05
CA ASP A 611 34.27 -24.44 -55.70
C ASP A 611 35.34 -25.41 -56.25
N PRO A 612 36.60 -24.95 -56.44
CA PRO A 612 37.69 -25.80 -56.88
C PRO A 612 37.95 -26.94 -55.89
N ILE A 613 38.15 -28.17 -56.38
CA ILE A 613 38.42 -29.36 -55.56
C ILE A 613 39.79 -29.20 -54.87
N MET A 614 39.82 -29.38 -53.55
CA MET A 614 41.10 -29.42 -52.80
C MET A 614 41.65 -30.85 -52.78
N PRO A 615 42.95 -31.05 -53.08
CA PRO A 615 43.57 -32.38 -52.98
C PRO A 615 43.54 -32.88 -51.53
N ASN A 616 43.48 -34.20 -51.34
CA ASN A 616 43.48 -34.91 -50.04
C ASN A 616 42.23 -34.78 -49.16
N LEU A 617 41.15 -34.15 -49.63
CA LEU A 617 39.85 -34.14 -48.94
C LEU A 617 38.83 -35.00 -49.69
N SER A 618 38.01 -35.73 -48.94
CA SER A 618 36.85 -36.46 -49.47
C SER A 618 35.75 -35.49 -49.93
N SER A 619 34.84 -35.98 -50.79
CA SER A 619 33.69 -35.19 -51.25
C SER A 619 32.84 -34.64 -50.09
N GLU A 620 32.69 -35.41 -49.01
CA GLU A 620 31.93 -34.98 -47.83
C GLU A 620 32.66 -33.88 -47.05
N GLN A 621 33.98 -34.00 -46.87
CA GLN A 621 34.79 -32.97 -46.20
C GLN A 621 34.86 -31.68 -47.02
N GLN A 622 34.90 -31.78 -48.35
CA GLN A 622 34.84 -30.61 -49.23
C GLN A 622 33.50 -29.88 -49.12
N GLU A 623 32.40 -30.63 -49.03
CA GLU A 623 31.08 -30.06 -48.83
C GLU A 623 30.94 -29.40 -47.45
N ALA A 624 31.48 -30.03 -46.40
CA ALA A 624 31.51 -29.48 -45.05
C ALA A 624 32.36 -28.20 -44.96
N LEU A 625 33.53 -28.18 -45.60
CA LEU A 625 34.39 -27.00 -45.76
C LEU A 625 33.59 -25.82 -46.33
N MET A 626 32.92 -26.03 -47.48
CA MET A 626 32.14 -24.98 -48.15
C MET A 626 31.00 -24.45 -47.27
N ARG A 627 30.29 -25.33 -46.57
CA ARG A 627 29.21 -24.92 -45.66
C ARG A 627 29.74 -24.09 -44.51
N LEU A 628 30.85 -24.52 -43.90
CA LEU A 628 31.46 -23.83 -42.78
C LEU A 628 31.94 -22.44 -43.18
N SER A 629 32.62 -22.32 -44.34
CA SER A 629 33.12 -21.04 -44.84
C SER A 629 32.01 -20.07 -45.28
N LEU A 630 30.89 -20.58 -45.80
CA LEU A 630 29.79 -19.74 -46.26
C LEU A 630 28.92 -19.23 -45.11
N ARG A 631 28.66 -20.07 -44.09
CA ARG A 631 27.68 -19.77 -43.03
C ARG A 631 28.26 -19.02 -41.85
N LEU A 632 29.55 -19.19 -41.56
CA LEU A 632 30.18 -18.55 -40.40
C LEU A 632 31.26 -17.55 -40.85
N PRO A 633 31.14 -16.26 -40.46
CA PRO A 633 32.10 -15.23 -40.84
C PRO A 633 33.55 -15.56 -40.48
N ALA A 634 33.78 -16.18 -39.31
CA ALA A 634 35.11 -16.55 -38.83
C ALA A 634 35.82 -17.56 -39.73
N PHE A 635 35.09 -18.30 -40.57
CA PHE A 635 35.64 -19.35 -41.44
C PHE A 635 35.65 -18.96 -42.92
N LYS A 636 35.40 -17.70 -43.28
CA LYS A 636 35.37 -17.25 -44.69
C LYS A 636 36.68 -17.57 -45.44
N LYS A 637 37.83 -17.40 -44.78
CA LYS A 637 39.17 -17.68 -45.34
C LYS A 637 39.70 -19.09 -45.01
N LEU A 638 38.81 -20.01 -44.62
CA LEU A 638 39.19 -21.36 -44.18
C LEU A 638 40.06 -22.10 -45.21
N ARG A 639 39.76 -21.94 -46.51
CA ARG A 639 40.56 -22.53 -47.60
C ARG A 639 42.00 -22.01 -47.63
N GLU A 640 42.18 -20.69 -47.55
CA GLU A 640 43.50 -20.05 -47.56
C GLU A 640 44.33 -20.55 -46.37
N LYS A 641 43.73 -20.60 -45.18
CA LYS A 641 44.39 -21.09 -43.97
C LYS A 641 44.78 -22.56 -44.00
N ILE A 642 44.00 -23.41 -44.67
CA ILE A 642 44.36 -24.82 -44.84
C ILE A 642 45.57 -24.95 -45.77
N GLN A 643 45.67 -24.13 -46.82
CA GLN A 643 46.82 -24.15 -47.74
C GLN A 643 48.10 -23.61 -47.09
N GLU A 644 47.98 -22.63 -46.19
CA GLU A 644 49.10 -22.10 -45.40
C GLU A 644 49.58 -23.08 -44.33
N ASN A 645 48.70 -23.97 -43.84
CA ASN A 645 49.03 -24.90 -42.76
C ASN A 645 49.64 -26.22 -43.27
N ILE A 646 50.98 -26.32 -43.18
CA ILE A 646 51.77 -27.47 -43.62
C ILE A 646 51.41 -28.75 -42.83
N GLU A 647 50.98 -28.63 -41.58
CA GLU A 647 50.70 -29.77 -40.69
C GLU A 647 49.26 -30.31 -40.83
N PHE A 648 48.40 -29.66 -41.61
CA PHE A 648 46.99 -30.03 -41.73
C PHE A 648 46.78 -31.49 -42.18
N ASN A 649 47.57 -31.96 -43.15
CA ASN A 649 47.47 -33.35 -43.63
C ASN A 649 47.90 -34.36 -42.55
N THR A 650 48.94 -34.03 -41.77
CA THR A 650 49.41 -34.85 -40.64
C THR A 650 48.36 -34.89 -39.53
N TRP A 651 47.74 -33.75 -39.24
CA TRP A 651 46.63 -33.65 -38.29
C TRP A 651 45.42 -34.49 -38.73
N LEU A 652 45.06 -34.46 -40.02
CA LEU A 652 43.95 -35.24 -40.57
C LEU A 652 44.15 -36.75 -40.37
N GLN A 653 45.40 -37.22 -40.42
CA GLN A 653 45.77 -38.62 -40.21
C GLN A 653 46.02 -38.99 -38.73
N SER A 654 46.03 -38.01 -37.81
CA SER A 654 46.27 -38.24 -36.39
C SER A 654 45.20 -39.15 -35.77
N PRO A 655 45.55 -40.06 -34.85
CA PRO A 655 44.56 -40.85 -34.12
C PRO A 655 43.74 -39.99 -33.16
N THR A 656 44.31 -38.90 -32.61
CA THR A 656 43.68 -37.99 -31.64
C THR A 656 43.76 -36.53 -32.13
N PRO A 657 43.07 -36.18 -33.24
CA PRO A 657 43.10 -34.83 -33.80
C PRO A 657 42.51 -33.78 -32.84
N GLU A 658 41.68 -34.18 -31.88
CA GLU A 658 40.99 -33.30 -30.93
C GLU A 658 41.91 -32.59 -29.94
N THR A 659 43.11 -33.10 -29.67
CA THR A 659 44.03 -32.50 -28.70
C THR A 659 44.88 -31.38 -29.29
N CYS A 660 45.07 -31.35 -30.61
CA CYS A 660 45.93 -30.39 -31.29
C CYS A 660 45.26 -29.92 -32.60
N VAL A 661 44.13 -29.22 -32.48
CA VAL A 661 43.39 -28.72 -33.64
C VAL A 661 44.08 -27.49 -34.22
N PRO A 662 44.41 -27.46 -35.53
CA PRO A 662 45.01 -26.31 -36.16
C PRO A 662 44.04 -25.11 -36.13
N LYS A 663 44.60 -23.91 -35.93
CA LYS A 663 43.82 -22.67 -35.96
C LYS A 663 43.48 -22.27 -37.40
N LEU A 664 42.28 -22.64 -37.84
CA LEU A 664 41.82 -22.40 -39.22
C LEU A 664 40.71 -21.35 -39.34
N TRP A 665 40.49 -20.53 -38.31
CA TRP A 665 39.51 -19.44 -38.28
C TRP A 665 40.19 -18.09 -38.12
N ASP A 666 39.54 -17.03 -38.56
CA ASP A 666 39.91 -15.64 -38.32
C ASP A 666 39.42 -15.16 -36.95
N GLU A 667 40.24 -14.36 -36.27
CA GLU A 667 39.91 -13.75 -34.98
C GLU A 667 39.99 -12.24 -35.10
N GLU A 668 38.85 -11.57 -34.97
CA GLU A 668 38.81 -10.11 -34.82
C GLU A 668 39.13 -9.68 -33.38
N LYS A 669 38.80 -10.53 -32.41
CA LYS A 669 39.09 -10.40 -30.97
C LYS A 669 39.62 -11.73 -30.43
N PRO A 670 40.48 -11.72 -29.40
CA PRO A 670 40.95 -12.96 -28.79
C PRO A 670 39.75 -13.74 -28.26
N LEU A 671 39.59 -14.97 -28.74
CA LEU A 671 38.55 -15.89 -28.25
C LEU A 671 38.92 -16.37 -26.85
N THR A 672 37.91 -16.59 -26.04
CA THR A 672 38.03 -17.31 -24.78
C THR A 672 38.41 -18.78 -25.02
N PRO A 673 38.84 -19.51 -23.99
CA PRO A 673 39.06 -20.95 -24.11
C PRO A 673 37.84 -21.69 -24.66
N THR A 674 36.64 -21.29 -24.24
CA THR A 674 35.38 -21.91 -24.68
C THR A 674 35.05 -21.58 -26.13
N GLY A 675 35.24 -20.33 -26.56
CA GLY A 675 35.09 -19.97 -27.98
C GLY A 675 36.08 -20.71 -28.88
N THR A 676 37.31 -20.89 -28.40
CA THR A 676 38.34 -21.68 -29.10
C THR A 676 37.89 -23.13 -29.22
N ALA A 677 37.46 -23.76 -28.12
CA ALA A 677 36.97 -25.13 -28.13
C ALA A 677 35.75 -25.30 -29.07
N MET A 678 34.85 -24.31 -29.12
CA MET A 678 33.70 -24.33 -30.02
C MET A 678 34.11 -24.29 -31.49
N HIS A 679 35.05 -23.41 -31.86
CA HIS A 679 35.59 -23.38 -33.22
C HIS A 679 36.33 -24.67 -33.59
N GLN A 680 37.08 -25.24 -32.64
CA GLN A 680 37.74 -26.53 -32.81
C GLN A 680 36.74 -27.66 -33.03
N LEU A 681 35.62 -27.68 -32.29
CA LEU A 681 34.53 -28.62 -32.48
C LEU A 681 33.97 -28.56 -33.91
N LEU A 682 33.77 -27.36 -34.46
CA LEU A 682 33.27 -27.18 -35.83
C LEU A 682 34.26 -27.68 -36.89
N ILE A 683 35.56 -27.47 -36.68
CA ILE A 683 36.61 -28.02 -37.56
C ILE A 683 36.62 -29.54 -37.50
N ILE A 684 36.52 -30.13 -36.31
CA ILE A 684 36.46 -31.58 -36.16
C ILE A 684 35.19 -32.13 -36.80
N GLN A 685 34.04 -31.46 -36.63
CA GLN A 685 32.81 -31.85 -37.31
C GLN A 685 32.96 -31.84 -38.83
N ALA A 686 33.70 -30.89 -39.39
CA ALA A 686 33.91 -30.77 -40.83
C ALA A 686 34.90 -31.81 -41.40
N PHE A 687 36.00 -32.10 -40.68
CA PHE A 687 37.09 -32.90 -41.22
C PHE A 687 37.28 -34.28 -40.58
N ARG A 688 36.91 -34.44 -39.30
CA ARG A 688 37.05 -35.68 -38.50
C ARG A 688 35.78 -35.97 -37.70
N PRO A 689 34.66 -36.25 -38.38
CA PRO A 689 33.36 -36.47 -37.73
C PRO A 689 33.37 -37.64 -36.73
N ASP A 690 34.31 -38.58 -36.87
CA ASP A 690 34.55 -39.70 -35.95
C ASP A 690 34.95 -39.26 -34.53
N ARG A 691 35.51 -38.06 -34.37
CA ARG A 691 36.00 -37.51 -33.09
C ARG A 691 35.11 -36.42 -32.49
N VAL A 692 33.92 -36.20 -33.05
CA VAL A 692 32.99 -35.15 -32.59
C VAL A 692 32.61 -35.31 -31.12
N ILE A 693 32.42 -36.54 -30.63
CA ILE A 693 32.07 -36.81 -29.23
C ILE A 693 33.20 -36.33 -28.30
N ALA A 694 34.45 -36.66 -28.62
CA ALA A 694 35.61 -36.23 -27.83
C ALA A 694 35.79 -34.71 -27.84
N ALA A 695 35.63 -34.08 -29.01
CA ALA A 695 35.70 -32.63 -29.15
C ALA A 695 34.58 -31.90 -28.40
N ALA A 696 33.36 -32.43 -28.44
CA ALA A 696 32.21 -31.88 -27.73
C ALA A 696 32.42 -31.96 -26.20
N SER A 697 33.01 -33.04 -25.70
CA SER A 697 33.40 -33.14 -24.30
C SER A 697 34.39 -32.04 -23.88
N LEU A 698 35.35 -31.67 -24.75
CA LEU A 698 36.27 -30.56 -24.48
C LEU A 698 35.57 -29.21 -24.40
N VAL A 699 34.53 -28.97 -25.22
CA VAL A 699 33.71 -27.75 -25.12
C VAL A 699 33.00 -27.68 -23.76
N VAL A 700 32.42 -28.78 -23.31
CA VAL A 700 31.77 -28.86 -22.00
C VAL A 700 32.78 -28.62 -20.88
N ILE A 701 33.96 -29.27 -20.93
CA ILE A 701 35.02 -29.09 -19.93
C ILE A 701 35.51 -27.64 -19.88
N SER A 702 35.67 -26.98 -21.03
CA SER A 702 36.07 -25.58 -21.08
C SER A 702 35.03 -24.63 -20.48
N ALA A 703 33.74 -24.93 -20.67
CA ALA A 703 32.65 -24.06 -20.22
C ALA A 703 32.24 -24.30 -18.76
N LEU A 704 32.19 -25.55 -18.31
CA LEU A 704 31.61 -25.97 -17.02
C LEU A 704 32.62 -26.61 -16.07
N GLY A 705 33.87 -26.83 -16.52
CA GLY A 705 34.94 -27.43 -15.74
C GLY A 705 35.11 -28.94 -15.95
N GLU A 706 36.30 -29.44 -15.61
CA GLU A 706 36.71 -30.84 -15.84
C GLU A 706 35.91 -31.85 -14.99
N SER A 707 35.54 -31.48 -13.77
CA SER A 707 34.80 -32.35 -12.84
C SER A 707 33.32 -32.51 -13.19
N PHE A 708 32.77 -31.67 -14.07
CA PHE A 708 31.32 -31.58 -14.33
C PHE A 708 30.73 -32.91 -14.82
N MET A 709 31.35 -33.52 -15.84
CA MET A 709 30.87 -34.79 -16.39
C MET A 709 31.30 -36.00 -15.55
N ALA A 710 32.53 -35.94 -14.99
CA ALA A 710 33.12 -37.03 -14.23
C ALA A 710 32.29 -37.43 -12.99
N ALA A 711 31.60 -36.48 -12.35
CA ALA A 711 30.76 -36.73 -11.18
C ALA A 711 29.60 -37.71 -11.46
N ALA A 712 29.03 -37.68 -12.67
CA ALA A 712 27.95 -38.60 -13.08
C ALA A 712 28.47 -39.95 -13.59
N GLU A 713 29.75 -40.04 -13.95
CA GLU A 713 30.41 -41.28 -14.39
C GLU A 713 30.97 -42.09 -13.23
N ALA A 714 31.23 -41.45 -12.09
CA ALA A 714 31.63 -42.11 -10.86
C ALA A 714 30.58 -43.11 -10.35
N GLU A 715 31.03 -44.10 -9.57
CA GLU A 715 30.12 -45.09 -8.98
C GLU A 715 29.09 -44.42 -8.07
N LEU A 716 27.82 -44.79 -8.26
CA LEU A 716 26.71 -44.26 -7.49
C LEU A 716 26.80 -44.72 -6.04
N ASP A 717 27.00 -43.78 -5.12
CA ASP A 717 26.71 -43.98 -3.71
C ASP A 717 25.18 -43.98 -3.49
N PHE A 718 24.59 -45.17 -3.63
CA PHE A 718 23.14 -45.31 -3.56
C PHE A 718 22.59 -45.08 -2.14
N ALA A 719 23.41 -45.31 -1.10
CA ALA A 719 23.02 -45.11 0.29
C ALA A 719 22.75 -43.64 0.59
N SER A 720 23.71 -42.77 0.27
CA SER A 720 23.56 -41.33 0.51
C SER A 720 22.41 -40.72 -0.29
N VAL A 721 22.16 -41.20 -1.52
CA VAL A 721 21.04 -40.73 -2.34
C VAL A 721 19.68 -41.13 -1.73
N VAL A 722 19.53 -42.37 -1.25
CA VAL A 722 18.28 -42.85 -0.65
C VAL A 722 17.98 -42.16 0.69
N GLU A 723 19.02 -41.86 1.46
CA GLU A 723 18.88 -41.23 2.77
C GLU A 723 18.68 -39.72 2.68
N ASN A 724 19.49 -39.02 1.85
CA ASN A 724 19.54 -37.56 1.82
C ASN A 724 18.70 -36.93 0.69
N GLU A 725 18.54 -37.61 -0.46
CA GLU A 725 17.85 -37.03 -1.62
C GLU A 725 16.42 -37.56 -1.82
N LEU A 726 16.15 -38.82 -1.48
CA LEU A 726 14.88 -39.47 -1.78
C LEU A 726 13.83 -39.26 -0.68
N LYS A 727 12.70 -38.63 -1.02
CA LYS A 727 11.56 -38.44 -0.11
C LYS A 727 10.70 -39.70 0.02
N ALA A 728 10.01 -39.87 1.15
CA ALA A 728 9.13 -41.02 1.39
C ALA A 728 7.95 -41.13 0.39
N THR A 729 7.54 -40.02 -0.21
CA THR A 729 6.46 -39.95 -1.21
C THR A 729 6.94 -40.20 -2.64
N VAL A 730 8.25 -40.27 -2.88
CA VAL A 730 8.85 -40.41 -4.21
C VAL A 730 9.43 -41.83 -4.34
N PRO A 731 8.90 -42.69 -5.23
CA PRO A 731 9.46 -44.01 -5.46
C PRO A 731 10.79 -43.93 -6.23
N ALA A 732 11.73 -44.82 -5.90
CA ALA A 732 12.94 -45.04 -6.70
C ALA A 732 12.67 -46.06 -7.81
N LEU A 733 12.89 -45.66 -9.06
CA LEU A 733 12.74 -46.48 -10.25
C LEU A 733 14.12 -46.94 -10.70
N LEU A 734 14.41 -48.22 -10.53
CA LEU A 734 15.66 -48.83 -10.97
C LEU A 734 15.41 -49.47 -12.35
N CYS A 735 15.83 -48.74 -13.39
CA CYS A 735 15.68 -49.13 -14.77
C CYS A 735 16.97 -49.80 -15.27
N SER A 736 16.85 -51.00 -15.81
CA SER A 736 17.99 -51.75 -16.32
C SER A 736 17.82 -52.12 -17.79
N VAL A 737 18.95 -52.30 -18.47
CA VAL A 737 18.96 -52.95 -19.79
C VAL A 737 18.51 -54.41 -19.68
N PRO A 738 17.91 -55.00 -20.73
CA PRO A 738 17.43 -56.37 -20.69
C PRO A 738 18.51 -57.35 -20.24
N GLY A 739 18.16 -58.24 -19.30
CA GLY A 739 19.09 -59.22 -18.73
C GLY A 739 20.00 -58.71 -17.60
N PHE A 740 19.84 -57.46 -17.15
CA PHE A 740 20.45 -56.95 -15.92
C PHE A 740 19.37 -56.72 -14.85
N ASP A 741 19.57 -57.23 -13.62
CA ASP A 741 18.66 -56.99 -12.49
C ASP A 741 19.36 -56.16 -11.41
N ALA A 742 18.79 -55.00 -11.10
CA ALA A 742 19.28 -54.09 -10.08
C ALA A 742 18.74 -54.39 -8.67
N SER A 743 17.90 -55.42 -8.51
CA SER A 743 17.26 -55.73 -7.22
C SER A 743 18.25 -56.04 -6.10
N GLY A 744 19.35 -56.72 -6.42
CA GLY A 744 20.42 -57.04 -5.46
C GLY A 744 21.02 -55.81 -4.78
N ARG A 745 21.20 -54.70 -5.51
CA ARG A 745 21.73 -53.44 -4.95
C ARG A 745 20.85 -52.86 -3.84
N VAL A 746 19.53 -53.05 -3.94
CA VAL A 746 18.58 -52.58 -2.93
C VAL A 746 18.58 -53.52 -1.72
N ASP A 747 18.64 -54.84 -1.97
CA ASP A 747 18.71 -55.86 -0.92
C ASP A 747 20.01 -55.67 -0.09
N ASP A 748 21.16 -55.44 -0.75
CA ASP A 748 22.46 -55.14 -0.12
C ASP A 748 22.40 -53.84 0.69
N LEU A 749 21.87 -52.76 0.10
CA LEU A 749 21.71 -51.47 0.79
C LEU A 749 20.86 -51.60 2.06
N ALA A 750 19.76 -52.36 1.99
CA ALA A 750 18.87 -52.57 3.13
C ALA A 750 19.60 -53.34 4.25
N ALA A 751 20.42 -54.32 3.90
CA ALA A 751 21.23 -55.08 4.85
C ALA A 751 22.30 -54.19 5.52
N GLU A 752 23.04 -53.40 4.74
CA GLU A 752 24.07 -52.47 5.23
C GLU A 752 23.47 -51.38 6.14
N SER A 753 22.29 -50.87 5.78
CA SER A 753 21.59 -49.82 6.53
C SER A 753 20.75 -50.34 7.70
N GLY A 754 20.71 -51.66 7.91
CA GLY A 754 19.90 -52.31 8.94
C GLY A 754 18.39 -52.06 8.81
N LYS A 755 17.88 -51.85 7.59
CA LYS A 755 16.47 -51.53 7.33
C LYS A 755 15.69 -52.78 6.96
N GLN A 756 14.48 -52.92 7.51
CA GLN A 756 13.57 -54.01 7.15
C GLN A 756 12.96 -53.76 5.76
N ILE A 757 13.19 -54.68 4.83
CA ILE A 757 12.68 -54.62 3.46
C ILE A 757 11.74 -55.79 3.13
N ALA A 758 10.61 -55.50 2.49
CA ALA A 758 9.71 -56.49 1.92
C ALA A 758 9.93 -56.58 0.40
N SER A 759 10.37 -57.74 -0.08
CA SER A 759 10.76 -57.96 -1.48
C SER A 759 9.70 -58.82 -2.19
N ILE A 760 9.06 -58.29 -3.23
CA ILE A 760 7.88 -58.89 -3.88
C ILE A 760 8.05 -58.84 -5.39
N ALA A 761 7.87 -59.98 -6.08
CA ALA A 761 7.88 -60.03 -7.54
C ALA A 761 6.47 -59.76 -8.10
N ILE A 762 6.40 -58.86 -9.08
CA ILE A 762 5.15 -58.52 -9.79
C ILE A 762 5.06 -59.37 -11.06
N GLY A 763 3.94 -60.05 -11.25
CA GLY A 763 3.72 -60.95 -12.41
C GLY A 763 2.46 -61.83 -12.32
N SER A 764 1.82 -61.90 -11.15
CA SER A 764 0.57 -62.62 -10.94
C SER A 764 -0.43 -61.78 -10.13
N ALA A 765 -1.71 -62.14 -10.18
CA ALA A 765 -2.76 -61.49 -9.39
C ALA A 765 -2.52 -61.61 -7.87
N GLU A 766 -1.84 -62.68 -7.43
CA GLU A 766 -1.44 -62.84 -6.04
C GLU A 766 -0.35 -61.81 -5.65
N GLY A 767 0.62 -61.58 -6.54
CA GLY A 767 1.67 -60.58 -6.36
C GLY A 767 1.13 -59.16 -6.19
N PHE A 768 0.08 -58.78 -6.93
CA PHE A 768 -0.58 -57.48 -6.80
C PHE A 768 -1.17 -57.28 -5.40
N ASN A 769 -1.93 -58.28 -4.91
CA ASN A 769 -2.53 -58.24 -3.58
C ASN A 769 -1.50 -58.22 -2.46
N GLN A 770 -0.41 -58.99 -2.59
CA GLN A 770 0.70 -58.99 -1.64
C GLN A 770 1.41 -57.62 -1.61
N ALA A 771 1.68 -57.04 -2.78
CA ALA A 771 2.28 -55.71 -2.90
C ALA A 771 1.40 -54.64 -2.22
N ASP A 772 0.10 -54.63 -2.49
CA ASP A 772 -0.81 -53.65 -1.89
C ASP A 772 -0.87 -53.75 -0.36
N ARG A 773 -0.87 -54.97 0.19
CA ARG A 773 -0.80 -55.19 1.64
C ARG A 773 0.54 -54.74 2.20
N ALA A 774 1.66 -55.09 1.56
CA ALA A 774 2.99 -54.72 2.00
C ALA A 774 3.19 -53.21 2.02
N ILE A 775 2.75 -52.50 0.97
CA ILE A 775 2.78 -51.03 0.91
C ILE A 775 1.94 -50.44 2.03
N ASN A 776 0.68 -50.87 2.22
CA ASN A 776 -0.19 -50.32 3.26
C ASN A 776 0.36 -50.52 4.68
N MET A 777 1.02 -51.66 4.94
CA MET A 777 1.71 -51.90 6.21
C MET A 777 2.98 -51.06 6.35
N ALA A 778 3.81 -51.00 5.31
CA ALA A 778 5.08 -50.28 5.31
C ALA A 778 4.91 -48.76 5.40
N VAL A 779 3.85 -48.21 4.81
CA VAL A 779 3.46 -46.79 4.91
C VAL A 779 3.25 -46.38 6.37
N LYS A 780 2.61 -47.25 7.17
CA LYS A 780 2.36 -47.01 8.60
C LYS A 780 3.58 -47.32 9.47
N ALA A 781 4.31 -48.38 9.15
CA ALA A 781 5.43 -48.89 9.97
C ALA A 781 6.80 -48.28 9.59
N GLY A 782 6.89 -47.50 8.51
CA GLY A 782 8.15 -46.92 8.04
C GLY A 782 9.16 -47.92 7.49
N ARG A 783 8.69 -49.00 6.86
CA ARG A 783 9.52 -50.07 6.28
C ARG A 783 9.82 -49.83 4.80
N TRP A 784 10.80 -50.54 4.26
CA TRP A 784 11.13 -50.48 2.83
C TRP A 784 10.36 -51.55 2.06
N VAL A 785 9.98 -51.25 0.82
CA VAL A 785 9.32 -52.21 -0.08
C VAL A 785 10.04 -52.20 -1.42
N LEU A 786 10.42 -53.38 -1.90
CA LEU A 786 11.03 -53.61 -3.20
C LEU A 786 10.06 -54.43 -4.07
N LEU A 787 9.59 -53.83 -5.16
CA LEU A 787 8.77 -54.51 -6.16
C LEU A 787 9.63 -54.84 -7.37
N LYS A 788 9.75 -56.13 -7.69
CA LYS A 788 10.56 -56.63 -8.80
C LYS A 788 9.71 -56.80 -10.06
N ASN A 789 10.32 -56.55 -11.23
CA ASN A 789 9.76 -56.80 -12.56
C ASN A 789 8.44 -56.07 -12.86
N VAL A 790 8.32 -54.80 -12.42
CA VAL A 790 7.03 -54.10 -12.47
C VAL A 790 6.54 -53.78 -13.90
N HIS A 791 7.44 -53.76 -14.88
CA HIS A 791 7.13 -53.57 -16.30
C HIS A 791 6.21 -54.67 -16.88
N LEU A 792 6.08 -55.82 -16.21
CA LEU A 792 5.19 -56.91 -16.62
C LEU A 792 3.70 -56.60 -16.37
N ALA A 793 3.38 -55.61 -15.53
CA ALA A 793 2.00 -55.28 -15.14
C ALA A 793 1.67 -53.78 -15.26
N PRO A 794 1.65 -53.21 -16.47
CA PRO A 794 1.47 -51.77 -16.68
C PRO A 794 0.10 -51.23 -16.18
N GLN A 795 -0.97 -52.02 -16.28
CA GLN A 795 -2.29 -51.61 -15.78
C GLN A 795 -2.31 -51.43 -14.26
N TRP A 796 -1.63 -52.31 -13.53
CA TRP A 796 -1.51 -52.22 -12.08
C TRP A 796 -0.63 -51.02 -11.66
N LEU A 797 0.40 -50.69 -12.45
CA LEU A 797 1.22 -49.49 -12.22
C LEU A 797 0.42 -48.19 -12.26
N VAL A 798 -0.60 -48.09 -13.12
CA VAL A 798 -1.50 -46.92 -13.15
C VAL A 798 -2.28 -46.80 -11.83
N GLN A 799 -2.72 -47.92 -11.25
CA GLN A 799 -3.41 -47.92 -9.95
C GLN A 799 -2.45 -47.57 -8.81
N LEU A 800 -1.22 -48.09 -8.85
CA LEU A 800 -0.18 -47.78 -7.87
C LEU A 800 0.18 -46.29 -7.88
N GLU A 801 0.37 -45.69 -9.07
CA GLU A 801 0.66 -44.26 -9.22
C GLU A 801 -0.42 -43.39 -8.57
N LYS A 802 -1.70 -43.70 -8.79
CA LYS A 802 -2.83 -43.00 -8.15
C LYS A 802 -2.80 -43.16 -6.63
N LYS A 803 -2.53 -44.37 -6.16
CA LYS A 803 -2.44 -44.68 -4.73
C LYS A 803 -1.32 -43.87 -4.06
N LEU A 804 -0.14 -43.76 -4.68
CA LEU A 804 1.00 -43.00 -4.14
C LEU A 804 0.66 -41.55 -3.76
N HIS A 805 -0.23 -40.91 -4.53
CA HIS A 805 -0.68 -39.54 -4.26
C HIS A 805 -1.63 -39.41 -3.06
N SER A 806 -2.33 -40.49 -2.69
CA SER A 806 -3.24 -40.52 -1.54
C SER A 806 -2.53 -40.92 -0.23
N LEU A 807 -1.32 -41.48 -0.33
CA LEU A 807 -0.59 -41.97 0.83
C LEU A 807 -0.02 -40.82 1.66
N GLN A 808 -0.10 -40.97 2.97
CA GLN A 808 0.63 -40.17 3.95
C GLN A 808 1.68 -41.07 4.61
N PRO A 809 2.84 -41.30 3.96
CA PRO A 809 3.82 -42.28 4.42
C PRO A 809 4.65 -41.76 5.60
N HIS A 810 5.05 -42.69 6.47
CA HIS A 810 6.07 -42.43 7.48
C HIS A 810 7.39 -41.96 6.84
N THR A 811 8.15 -41.09 7.51
CA THR A 811 9.35 -40.45 6.96
C THR A 811 10.45 -41.43 6.53
N SER A 812 10.54 -42.59 7.19
CA SER A 812 11.50 -43.66 6.87
C SER A 812 11.03 -44.64 5.78
N PHE A 813 9.78 -44.54 5.33
CA PHE A 813 9.25 -45.39 4.25
C PHE A 813 9.99 -45.10 2.95
N ARG A 814 10.35 -46.14 2.20
CA ARG A 814 10.92 -46.06 0.85
C ARG A 814 10.31 -47.15 -0.03
N LEU A 815 9.97 -46.79 -1.26
CA LEU A 815 9.45 -47.70 -2.27
C LEU A 815 10.44 -47.78 -3.43
N PHE A 816 10.89 -49.00 -3.74
CA PHE A 816 11.80 -49.30 -4.83
C PHE A 816 11.07 -50.15 -5.87
N LEU A 817 11.22 -49.80 -7.14
CA LEU A 817 10.58 -50.47 -8.27
C LEU A 817 11.67 -50.87 -9.26
N THR A 818 11.88 -52.17 -9.49
CA THR A 818 12.82 -52.63 -10.53
C THR A 818 12.10 -52.97 -11.82
N MET A 819 12.66 -52.52 -12.93
CA MET A 819 12.10 -52.74 -14.25
C MET A 819 13.15 -52.76 -15.35
N GLU A 820 12.88 -53.53 -16.41
CA GLU A 820 13.57 -53.32 -17.67
C GLU A 820 13.07 -52.04 -18.33
N ILE A 821 13.95 -51.38 -19.09
CA ILE A 821 13.59 -50.18 -19.88
C ILE A 821 12.51 -50.57 -20.90
N ASN A 822 11.26 -50.16 -20.65
CA ASN A 822 10.09 -50.56 -21.44
C ASN A 822 9.12 -49.39 -21.65
N PRO A 823 8.72 -49.08 -22.91
CA PRO A 823 7.82 -47.97 -23.22
C PRO A 823 6.38 -48.14 -22.70
N LYS A 824 6.00 -49.34 -22.24
CA LYS A 824 4.67 -49.58 -21.66
C LYS A 824 4.52 -49.07 -20.22
N VAL A 825 5.60 -48.61 -19.59
CA VAL A 825 5.55 -48.05 -18.23
C VAL A 825 4.79 -46.72 -18.25
N PRO A 826 3.82 -46.50 -17.34
CA PRO A 826 3.04 -45.26 -17.32
C PRO A 826 3.91 -44.01 -17.14
N VAL A 827 3.72 -43.02 -18.00
CA VAL A 827 4.47 -41.74 -18.01
C VAL A 827 4.36 -41.01 -16.67
N ASN A 828 3.17 -40.99 -16.06
CA ASN A 828 2.96 -40.32 -14.78
C ASN A 828 3.75 -40.97 -13.64
N LEU A 829 3.97 -42.29 -13.69
CA LEU A 829 4.83 -42.98 -12.73
C LEU A 829 6.29 -42.59 -12.91
N LEU A 830 6.77 -42.51 -14.16
CA LEU A 830 8.13 -42.05 -14.46
C LEU A 830 8.36 -40.63 -13.96
N ARG A 831 7.40 -39.73 -14.18
CA ARG A 831 7.43 -38.33 -13.72
C ARG A 831 7.39 -38.19 -12.19
N ALA A 832 6.64 -39.07 -11.53
CA ALA A 832 6.50 -39.08 -10.06
C ALA A 832 7.69 -39.72 -9.35
N GLY A 833 8.43 -40.61 -10.03
CA GLY A 833 9.56 -41.35 -9.47
C GLY A 833 10.92 -40.72 -9.71
N ARG A 834 11.91 -41.20 -8.96
CA ARG A 834 13.33 -40.92 -9.16
C ARG A 834 13.96 -42.03 -9.98
N ILE A 835 14.35 -41.73 -11.22
CA ILE A 835 14.88 -42.73 -12.16
C ILE A 835 16.39 -42.92 -11.97
N PHE A 836 16.81 -44.18 -11.90
CA PHE A 836 18.20 -44.61 -11.93
C PHE A 836 18.37 -45.61 -13.06
N VAL A 837 19.31 -45.35 -13.96
CA VAL A 837 19.62 -46.24 -15.08
C VAL A 837 20.89 -47.02 -14.75
N PHE A 838 20.77 -48.35 -14.77
CA PHE A 838 21.90 -49.26 -14.57
C PHE A 838 22.25 -49.93 -15.90
N GLU A 839 23.36 -49.48 -16.47
CA GLU A 839 23.99 -50.06 -17.64
C GLU A 839 25.31 -50.75 -17.27
N PRO A 840 25.71 -51.83 -17.96
CA PRO A 840 27.04 -52.36 -17.81
C PRO A 840 28.06 -51.29 -18.23
N PRO A 841 29.13 -51.06 -17.44
CA PRO A 841 30.10 -50.02 -17.74
C PRO A 841 30.74 -50.26 -19.12
N PRO A 842 30.86 -49.23 -19.97
CA PRO A 842 31.46 -49.37 -21.29
C PRO A 842 32.95 -49.70 -21.15
N GLY A 843 33.42 -50.61 -22.01
CA GLY A 843 34.83 -50.99 -22.09
C GLY A 843 35.14 -52.41 -21.62
N ILE A 844 36.16 -53.01 -22.25
CA ILE A 844 36.55 -54.41 -22.03
C ILE A 844 37.01 -54.63 -20.58
N ARG A 845 37.78 -53.70 -20.01
CA ARG A 845 38.28 -53.82 -18.63
C ARG A 845 37.16 -53.92 -17.60
N ALA A 846 36.15 -53.06 -17.69
CA ALA A 846 35.06 -53.02 -16.74
C ALA A 846 34.15 -54.25 -16.88
N ASN A 847 33.90 -54.71 -18.12
CA ASN A 847 33.22 -55.97 -18.37
C ASN A 847 34.00 -57.19 -17.87
N LEU A 848 35.33 -57.20 -18.01
CA LEU A 848 36.17 -58.26 -17.46
C LEU A 848 36.13 -58.28 -15.93
N LEU A 849 36.22 -57.14 -15.26
CA LEU A 849 36.10 -57.05 -13.80
C LEU A 849 34.74 -57.55 -13.31
N ARG A 850 33.65 -57.21 -14.01
CA ARG A 850 32.30 -57.73 -13.71
C ARG A 850 32.18 -59.23 -13.95
N THR A 851 32.76 -59.73 -15.03
CA THR A 851 32.78 -61.17 -15.32
C THR A 851 33.62 -61.92 -14.28
N PHE A 852 34.72 -61.31 -13.84
CA PHE A 852 35.58 -61.84 -12.79
C PHE A 852 34.83 -61.87 -11.44
N SER A 853 34.11 -60.80 -11.07
CA SER A 853 33.35 -60.77 -9.82
C SER A 853 32.15 -61.72 -9.79
N THR A 854 31.60 -62.08 -10.95
CA THR A 854 30.48 -63.05 -11.06
C THR A 854 30.93 -64.51 -11.01
N VAL A 855 32.23 -64.81 -11.16
CA VAL A 855 32.76 -66.15 -10.98
C VAL A 855 33.13 -66.33 -9.49
N PRO A 856 32.48 -67.26 -8.76
CA PRO A 856 32.78 -67.48 -7.35
C PRO A 856 34.24 -67.86 -7.13
N ALA A 857 34.86 -67.36 -6.06
CA ALA A 857 36.26 -67.66 -5.71
C ALA A 857 36.54 -69.18 -5.66
N SER A 858 35.56 -69.98 -5.23
CA SER A 858 35.61 -71.45 -5.21
C SER A 858 35.74 -72.09 -6.60
N ARG A 859 35.23 -71.43 -7.65
CA ARG A 859 35.31 -71.89 -9.04
C ARG A 859 36.62 -71.45 -9.71
N MET A 860 37.14 -70.28 -9.34
CA MET A 860 38.45 -69.80 -9.79
C MET A 860 39.62 -70.58 -9.19
N MET A 861 39.49 -70.98 -7.92
CA MET A 861 40.51 -71.72 -7.18
C MET A 861 40.48 -73.23 -7.45
N LYS A 862 39.61 -73.69 -8.36
CA LYS A 862 39.47 -75.11 -8.69
C LYS A 862 40.59 -75.52 -9.65
N VAL A 863 41.40 -76.50 -9.26
CA VAL A 863 42.50 -77.04 -10.07
C VAL A 863 41.94 -77.52 -11.42
N PRO A 864 42.53 -77.14 -12.57
CA PRO A 864 42.04 -77.59 -13.87
C PRO A 864 42.10 -79.13 -13.93
N ASN A 865 40.99 -79.75 -14.34
CA ASN A 865 40.99 -81.18 -14.64
C ASN A 865 41.85 -81.38 -15.90
N GLU A 866 43.06 -81.90 -15.74
CA GLU A 866 43.84 -82.42 -16.85
C GLU A 866 43.02 -83.52 -17.54
N ARG A 867 42.59 -83.27 -18.78
CA ARG A 867 42.15 -84.36 -19.65
C ARG A 867 43.40 -85.14 -20.03
N THR A 868 43.64 -86.25 -19.33
CA THR A 868 44.48 -87.33 -19.84
C THR A 868 43.89 -87.80 -21.17
N LEU A 869 44.66 -87.61 -22.25
CA LEU A 869 44.42 -88.22 -23.55
C LEU A 869 44.41 -89.75 -23.45
#